data_AF-A0AAE0FVN6-F1
#
_entry.id   AF-A0AAE0FVN6-F1
#
_cell.length_a   1.000
_cell.length_b   1.000
_cell.length_c   1.000
_cell.angle_alpha   90.00
_cell.angle_beta   90.00
_cell.angle_gamma   90.00
#
_symmetry.space_group_name_H-M   'P 1'
#
loop_
_entity.id
_entity.type
_entity.pdbx_description
1 polymer ?
#
loop_
_entity_poly.entity_id
_entity_poly.type
_entity_poly.pdbx_seq_one_letter_code
_entity_poly.pdbx_strand_id
1 'polypeptide(L)'
;MAFHAVLKPRPVASLAVARLAGASYSGARLAGAHASQPMPAENSITFSVHDSFIEDNAADDGVGGAFTLLYGVVLKVSGCIFSRNNASIMGGSMFCRNCTLSVYLSRTSDSVAQQSNGGLISTTRGASVELTDSVLSNHKSSQGGAVFMEQSVLQVTGCDFIGSDASSKGGLVHFVASVVSFRHSHMHHSFVDNGGGSLYLDASNATLIEVVSEKTISARDGSHIYCQDSALACVDTLLMAGFSQKGCGVTAMASNVLLYNVTIRDNYADEAGGGIALWKGSALDAQMSTLTNNTAWDGGALASFGDTAITLTDVLITRNEAFHYGGGVFIQYFSLALLSGVLFADNLASHGGAMKMLYCRRDSTIVESKLESIETEDSSCLVVTDCRFSENSATFMGGGIMLASSVAVLQDAVFESNTATLGGGILVISGNSSVNNVYLGDRFEEESVLAATNVTMELNLAIEQGGAMYISNLSHSNITGSRFLGNHADGDVTLAGGGGIVVKNVMTCFLESLVIEQNAAVHGGGVYVANLIPAVVKMQYISFIDNAANSGSSLFWIYSAVSTEPPHCANCTGLVGMAATNPMVRGFQQGGQWVEAVTSGSGSIVSPPLVFTAYDYYGVPLFIGEDTYVSLVQQNCGDVLLSGNLVQYVSGEGAVFSHLVLLGSPTTTCTLHAVFNHEETKFANETDSVNVFLSACKRGEWYNKADKRCIACEEGYIKFTNSTTVCEQCVTGMLCPGYNVYSLLDGYWMAPGVSVCDADDAACVMRGVYECTWQVACKGNYSGERGNVDGSLHVPDDSLCSTGYSHDVVLCDHCDSGFYSIDSSGVCKDCPALWLSWVSVSLLLLGFAVALRVCIWLFYAMRTYYRKNADKTNEHLIHSLKTRGAVNILLGHMQVLLQTATLFASSMPDNFFKFVTCAAFLDLSYIDWLGLSCIYEAMGGEMDSGYYVKFVIFALLPFLVSLPIICKIAIGGVPPNILGTGTRSSVGLPVP
;
A
#
# COMPACT_ATOMS: atom_id res chain seq x y z
N MET A 1 68.16 96.75 -22.07
CA MET A 1 68.89 96.92 -20.78
C MET A 1 68.12 96.15 -19.72
N ALA A 2 68.81 95.60 -18.72
CA ALA A 2 68.17 94.83 -17.65
C ALA A 2 67.86 95.72 -16.44
N PHE A 3 66.83 95.35 -15.69
CA PHE A 3 66.93 95.26 -14.23
C PHE A 3 65.94 94.23 -13.69
N HIS A 4 66.45 93.16 -13.08
CA HIS A 4 65.62 92.30 -12.23
C HIS A 4 65.29 93.05 -10.94
N ALA A 5 64.02 93.14 -10.59
CA ALA A 5 63.57 93.46 -9.24
C ALA A 5 62.70 92.30 -8.75
N VAL A 6 63.25 91.47 -7.86
CA VAL A 6 62.54 90.32 -7.29
C VAL A 6 61.50 90.81 -6.28
N LEU A 7 60.27 91.03 -6.75
CA LEU A 7 59.11 91.13 -5.87
C LEU A 7 58.80 89.73 -5.33
N LYS A 8 59.27 89.45 -4.11
CA LYS A 8 58.74 88.34 -3.32
C LYS A 8 57.22 88.46 -3.24
N PRO A 9 56.45 87.38 -3.40
CA PRO A 9 55.02 87.42 -3.09
C PRO A 9 54.86 87.76 -1.60
N ARG A 10 54.32 88.94 -1.30
CA ARG A 10 53.72 89.19 0.02
C ARG A 10 52.41 88.41 0.04
N PRO A 11 52.10 87.67 1.11
CA PRO A 11 50.80 87.02 1.23
C PRO A 11 49.72 88.10 1.22
N VAL A 12 48.76 88.00 0.30
CA VAL A 12 47.52 88.77 0.34
C VAL A 12 46.66 88.11 1.40
N ALA A 13 46.66 88.69 2.61
CA ALA A 13 45.90 88.14 3.72
C ALA A 13 44.39 88.15 3.39
N SER A 14 43.76 86.99 3.58
CA SER A 14 42.32 86.78 3.73
C SER A 14 41.37 87.59 2.83
N LEU A 15 40.92 86.99 1.72
CA LEU A 15 39.72 87.44 1.00
C LEU A 15 38.40 87.13 1.75
N ALA A 16 38.47 86.76 3.04
CA ALA A 16 37.37 86.23 3.86
C ALA A 16 36.27 87.25 4.22
N VAL A 17 36.46 88.54 3.95
CA VAL A 17 35.55 89.63 4.40
C VAL A 17 35.28 90.67 3.30
N ALA A 18 35.39 90.28 2.02
CA ALA A 18 35.20 91.20 0.90
C ALA A 18 33.70 91.43 0.57
N ARG A 19 33.31 92.68 0.26
CA ARG A 19 31.98 92.99 -0.30
C ARG A 19 31.91 92.61 -1.78
N LEU A 20 31.64 91.33 -2.08
CA LEU A 20 31.71 90.76 -3.44
C LEU A 20 30.47 91.00 -4.33
N ALA A 21 29.87 92.19 -4.27
CA ALA A 21 28.71 92.52 -5.11
C ALA A 21 29.10 92.70 -6.59
N GLY A 22 28.80 91.70 -7.44
CA GLY A 22 28.94 91.80 -8.89
C GLY A 22 30.34 91.58 -9.46
N ALA A 23 31.26 90.98 -8.70
CA ALA A 23 32.65 90.81 -9.10
C ALA A 23 32.94 89.48 -9.84
N SER A 24 33.95 89.49 -10.71
CA SER A 24 34.50 88.30 -11.37
C SER A 24 36.02 88.25 -11.18
N TYR A 25 36.55 87.11 -10.75
CA TYR A 25 37.97 86.93 -10.43
C TYR A 25 38.60 85.86 -11.32
N SER A 26 39.74 86.19 -11.95
CA SER A 26 40.53 85.29 -12.82
C SER A 26 41.94 85.13 -12.25
N GLY A 27 42.54 83.95 -12.39
CA GLY A 27 43.97 83.74 -12.09
C GLY A 27 44.39 83.98 -10.63
N ALA A 28 43.44 83.91 -9.69
CA ALA A 28 43.67 84.25 -8.29
C ALA A 28 44.27 83.08 -7.50
N ARG A 29 44.96 83.38 -6.40
CA ARG A 29 45.35 82.41 -5.38
C ARG A 29 44.81 82.86 -4.02
N LEU A 30 43.77 82.17 -3.56
CA LEU A 30 43.06 82.43 -2.31
C LEU A 30 43.50 81.37 -1.30
N ALA A 31 44.46 81.70 -0.43
CA ALA A 31 45.06 80.70 0.45
C ALA A 31 45.38 81.18 1.86
N GLY A 32 45.31 80.27 2.82
CA GLY A 32 45.64 80.52 4.23
C GLY A 32 44.68 81.47 4.95
N ALA A 33 43.44 81.63 4.48
CA ALA A 33 42.45 82.47 5.13
C ALA A 33 41.77 81.72 6.29
N HIS A 34 41.91 82.21 7.51
CA HIS A 34 41.13 81.77 8.67
C HIS A 34 39.94 82.71 8.88
N ALA A 35 38.74 82.16 9.07
CA ALA A 35 37.49 82.90 9.25
C ALA A 35 36.64 82.34 10.40
N SER A 36 36.21 83.21 11.32
CA SER A 36 35.48 82.81 12.54
C SER A 36 34.00 83.23 12.56
N GLN A 37 33.49 83.93 11.54
CA GLN A 37 32.09 84.36 11.45
C GLN A 37 31.61 84.40 9.98
N PRO A 38 30.37 83.97 9.67
CA PRO A 38 29.79 84.10 8.33
C PRO A 38 29.31 85.53 8.03
N MET A 39 29.42 85.98 6.78
CA MET A 39 28.87 87.27 6.35
C MET A 39 27.34 87.23 6.23
N PRO A 40 26.59 88.19 6.80
CA PRO A 40 25.17 88.37 6.49
C PRO A 40 25.01 88.97 5.08
N ALA A 41 24.43 88.22 4.16
CA ALA A 41 24.08 88.70 2.82
C ALA A 41 22.66 89.30 2.81
N GLU A 42 22.56 90.62 2.76
CA GLU A 42 21.34 91.29 2.32
C GLU A 42 21.45 91.60 0.81
N ASN A 43 20.40 91.23 0.06
CA ASN A 43 20.25 91.27 -1.40
C ASN A 43 20.91 90.13 -2.20
N SER A 44 20.25 89.74 -3.29
CA SER A 44 20.67 88.69 -4.23
C SER A 44 21.90 89.12 -5.05
N ILE A 45 23.07 88.64 -4.66
CA ILE A 45 24.37 88.96 -5.28
C ILE A 45 24.84 87.82 -6.17
N THR A 46 25.23 88.13 -7.41
CA THR A 46 25.98 87.21 -8.28
C THR A 46 27.47 87.54 -8.25
N PHE A 47 28.33 86.53 -8.15
CA PHE A 47 29.77 86.65 -8.36
C PHE A 47 30.36 85.40 -9.04
N SER A 48 31.59 85.52 -9.57
CA SER A 48 32.26 84.42 -10.27
C SER A 48 33.75 84.34 -10.01
N VAL A 49 34.30 83.12 -10.04
CA VAL A 49 35.72 82.82 -9.82
C VAL A 49 36.16 81.81 -10.87
N HIS A 50 37.17 82.16 -11.68
CA HIS A 50 37.67 81.33 -12.76
C HIS A 50 39.20 81.21 -12.74
N ASP A 51 39.73 80.09 -13.26
CA ASP A 51 41.16 79.82 -13.46
C ASP A 51 42.02 80.04 -12.20
N SER A 52 41.46 79.73 -11.02
CA SER A 52 41.99 80.15 -9.71
C SER A 52 42.29 78.98 -8.77
N PHE A 53 43.22 79.21 -7.85
CA PHE A 53 43.59 78.28 -6.77
C PHE A 53 42.96 78.74 -5.45
N ILE A 54 42.27 77.83 -4.76
CA ILE A 54 41.57 78.09 -3.49
C ILE A 54 41.99 76.99 -2.51
N GLU A 55 42.99 77.25 -1.66
CA GLU A 55 43.65 76.19 -0.88
C GLU A 55 44.00 76.56 0.56
N ASP A 56 44.06 75.58 1.46
CA ASP A 56 44.45 75.79 2.87
C ASP A 56 43.63 76.88 3.61
N ASN A 57 42.36 77.08 3.24
CA ASN A 57 41.46 78.02 3.94
C ASN A 57 40.65 77.30 5.02
N ALA A 58 40.39 77.98 6.15
CA ALA A 58 39.84 77.37 7.36
C ALA A 58 38.69 78.18 7.99
N ALA A 59 37.58 77.51 8.28
CA ALA A 59 36.50 78.03 9.12
C ALA A 59 36.52 77.33 10.50
N ASP A 60 37.36 77.83 11.41
CA ASP A 60 37.70 77.14 12.66
C ASP A 60 36.51 76.96 13.63
N ASP A 61 35.58 77.92 13.65
CA ASP A 61 34.32 77.88 14.43
C ASP A 61 33.07 77.95 13.52
N GLY A 62 33.17 77.46 12.28
CA GLY A 62 32.19 77.81 11.24
C GLY A 62 31.95 76.80 10.12
N VAL A 63 31.32 77.31 9.06
CA VAL A 63 30.91 76.60 7.84
C VAL A 63 31.58 77.22 6.62
N GLY A 64 31.72 76.46 5.53
CA GLY A 64 32.17 77.00 4.24
C GLY A 64 33.61 77.49 4.26
N GLY A 65 34.58 76.58 4.44
CA GLY A 65 35.99 76.90 4.73
C GLY A 65 36.69 77.84 3.73
N ALA A 66 36.23 77.89 2.48
CA ALA A 66 36.60 78.92 1.52
C ALA A 66 35.43 79.86 1.15
N PHE A 67 34.20 79.36 1.04
CA PHE A 67 33.02 80.16 0.69
C PHE A 67 31.78 79.81 1.53
N THR A 68 31.12 80.83 2.08
CA THR A 68 29.77 80.74 2.66
C THR A 68 28.80 81.59 1.83
N LEU A 69 27.72 80.98 1.35
CA LEU A 69 26.72 81.56 0.46
C LEU A 69 25.33 81.50 1.12
N LEU A 70 24.66 82.64 1.27
CA LEU A 70 23.36 82.75 1.95
C LEU A 70 22.39 83.61 1.13
N TYR A 71 21.09 83.36 1.25
CA TYR A 71 20.00 84.31 0.92
C TYR A 71 19.97 84.84 -0.53
N GLY A 72 19.87 83.95 -1.51
CA GLY A 72 19.71 84.31 -2.93
C GLY A 72 21.01 84.70 -3.64
N VAL A 73 22.16 84.38 -3.03
CA VAL A 73 23.48 84.53 -3.64
C VAL A 73 23.69 83.48 -4.75
N VAL A 74 24.36 83.89 -5.83
CA VAL A 74 24.73 83.06 -6.98
C VAL A 74 26.25 83.08 -7.14
N LEU A 75 26.90 81.91 -7.02
CA LEU A 75 28.33 81.73 -7.30
C LEU A 75 28.52 80.84 -8.54
N LYS A 76 29.37 81.28 -9.47
CA LYS A 76 29.87 80.46 -10.59
C LYS A 76 31.39 80.25 -10.50
N VAL A 77 31.83 79.01 -10.58
CA VAL A 77 33.22 78.56 -10.37
C VAL A 77 33.70 77.79 -11.60
N SER A 78 34.90 78.09 -12.12
CA SER A 78 35.42 77.35 -13.29
C SER A 78 36.93 77.28 -13.48
N GLY A 79 37.44 76.16 -14.03
CA GLY A 79 38.90 75.99 -14.19
C GLY A 79 39.67 76.06 -12.87
N CYS A 80 38.95 75.90 -11.75
CA CYS A 80 39.46 76.20 -10.42
C CYS A 80 39.98 74.94 -9.72
N ILE A 81 40.98 75.12 -8.87
CA ILE A 81 41.55 74.07 -8.04
C ILE A 81 41.25 74.38 -6.58
N PHE A 82 40.48 73.52 -5.92
CA PHE A 82 40.24 73.57 -4.49
C PHE A 82 41.05 72.47 -3.80
N SER A 83 41.86 72.80 -2.79
CA SER A 83 42.58 71.76 -2.05
C SER A 83 42.75 72.07 -0.57
N ARG A 84 42.51 71.09 0.31
CA ARG A 84 42.78 71.19 1.76
C ARG A 84 42.02 72.32 2.49
N ASN A 85 40.89 72.80 1.95
CA ASN A 85 40.02 73.74 2.67
C ASN A 85 39.22 72.98 3.75
N ASN A 86 39.11 73.54 4.95
CA ASN A 86 38.57 72.89 6.13
C ASN A 86 37.48 73.75 6.81
N ALA A 87 36.42 73.11 7.30
CA ALA A 87 35.43 73.74 8.19
C ALA A 87 35.21 72.85 9.41
N SER A 88 35.05 73.43 10.60
CA SER A 88 34.75 72.62 11.78
C SER A 88 33.33 72.04 11.72
N ILE A 89 32.35 72.77 11.18
CA ILE A 89 30.94 72.36 11.20
C ILE A 89 30.52 71.68 9.87
N MET A 90 30.26 72.45 8.80
CA MET A 90 29.68 71.96 7.53
C MET A 90 30.34 72.62 6.32
N GLY A 91 30.40 71.90 5.19
CA GLY A 91 30.87 72.45 3.92
C GLY A 91 32.35 72.79 3.96
N GLY A 92 33.21 71.76 3.99
CA GLY A 92 34.65 71.93 4.23
C GLY A 92 35.33 72.94 3.29
N SER A 93 34.86 73.05 2.04
CA SER A 93 35.19 74.17 1.17
C SER A 93 34.04 75.17 0.96
N MET A 94 32.79 74.70 0.85
CA MET A 94 31.65 75.53 0.46
C MET A 94 30.38 75.20 1.28
N PHE A 95 29.74 76.23 1.83
CA PHE A 95 28.41 76.14 2.44
C PHE A 95 27.41 77.01 1.68
N CYS A 96 26.21 76.48 1.41
CA CYS A 96 25.14 77.18 0.69
C CYS A 96 23.78 77.06 1.40
N ARG A 97 23.07 78.18 1.55
CA ARG A 97 21.72 78.19 2.14
C ARG A 97 20.78 79.10 1.36
N ASN A 98 19.78 78.51 0.70
CA ASN A 98 18.92 79.17 -0.27
C ASN A 98 19.76 79.97 -1.29
N CYS A 99 20.63 79.29 -2.04
CA CYS A 99 21.61 79.90 -2.94
C CYS A 99 21.78 79.08 -4.23
N THR A 100 22.40 79.65 -5.27
CA THR A 100 22.78 78.94 -6.50
C THR A 100 24.30 78.79 -6.59
N LEU A 101 24.78 77.60 -6.93
CA LEU A 101 26.20 77.28 -7.08
C LEU A 101 26.43 76.45 -8.36
N SER A 102 27.08 77.03 -9.37
CA SER A 102 27.55 76.31 -10.55
C SER A 102 29.07 76.09 -10.47
N VAL A 103 29.55 74.85 -10.60
CA VAL A 103 30.97 74.50 -10.66
C VAL A 103 31.24 73.72 -11.94
N TYR A 104 32.04 74.27 -12.86
CA TYR A 104 32.37 73.62 -14.13
C TYR A 104 33.89 73.47 -14.34
N LEU A 105 34.33 72.42 -15.05
CA LEU A 105 35.74 72.21 -15.43
C LEU A 105 36.77 72.38 -14.28
N SER A 106 36.41 71.96 -13.06
CA SER A 106 37.17 72.24 -11.84
C SER A 106 37.64 70.96 -11.15
N ARG A 107 38.71 71.06 -10.36
CA ARG A 107 39.26 69.93 -9.57
C ARG A 107 39.23 70.27 -8.08
N THR A 108 38.75 69.34 -7.26
CA THR A 108 38.73 69.51 -5.81
C THR A 108 39.36 68.32 -5.11
N SER A 109 40.17 68.58 -4.07
CA SER A 109 40.82 67.52 -3.29
C SER A 109 40.89 67.83 -1.79
N ASP A 110 40.91 66.78 -0.97
CA ASP A 110 41.39 66.80 0.43
C ASP A 110 40.68 67.79 1.38
N SER A 111 39.50 68.30 1.01
CA SER A 111 38.69 69.19 1.87
C SER A 111 37.85 68.43 2.90
N VAL A 112 37.74 69.01 4.10
CA VAL A 112 37.23 68.31 5.30
C VAL A 112 36.18 69.15 6.04
N ALA A 113 35.09 68.49 6.46
CA ALA A 113 34.14 69.01 7.44
C ALA A 113 34.23 68.19 8.73
N GLN A 114 34.75 68.76 9.82
CA GLN A 114 35.24 67.96 10.96
C GLN A 114 34.15 67.33 11.82
N GLN A 115 33.01 68.01 12.04
CA GLN A 115 31.97 67.57 12.97
C GLN A 115 30.70 67.06 12.27
N SER A 116 30.34 67.66 11.13
CA SER A 116 29.05 67.41 10.46
C SER A 116 29.25 67.14 8.97
N ASN A 117 28.65 67.93 8.07
CA ASN A 117 28.23 67.42 6.77
C ASN A 117 28.94 68.10 5.58
N GLY A 118 29.18 67.35 4.51
CA GLY A 118 29.71 67.84 3.23
C GLY A 118 31.19 68.25 3.30
N GLY A 119 32.12 67.34 3.00
CA GLY A 119 33.55 67.62 3.05
C GLY A 119 34.02 68.65 2.01
N LEU A 120 33.35 68.70 0.85
CA LEU A 120 33.49 69.79 -0.12
C LEU A 120 32.33 70.78 -0.01
N ILE A 121 31.09 70.33 -0.31
CA ILE A 121 29.89 71.17 -0.42
C ILE A 121 28.85 70.71 0.60
N SER A 122 28.26 71.64 1.33
CA SER A 122 27.08 71.38 2.17
C SER A 122 25.98 72.39 1.88
N THR A 123 24.75 71.92 1.63
CA THR A 123 23.62 72.80 1.30
C THR A 123 22.39 72.60 2.19
N THR A 124 21.60 73.68 2.35
CA THR A 124 20.35 73.67 3.13
C THR A 124 19.28 74.59 2.52
N ARG A 125 18.00 74.24 2.71
CA ARG A 125 16.82 75.11 2.48
C ARG A 125 16.74 75.74 1.09
N GLY A 126 16.49 74.95 0.05
CA GLY A 126 16.20 75.44 -1.30
C GLY A 126 17.44 75.88 -2.08
N ALA A 127 18.59 75.27 -1.85
CA ALA A 127 19.76 75.51 -2.69
C ALA A 127 19.60 74.81 -4.07
N SER A 128 20.31 75.35 -5.06
CA SER A 128 20.46 74.74 -6.39
C SER A 128 21.94 74.63 -6.73
N VAL A 129 22.42 73.41 -6.96
CA VAL A 129 23.82 73.12 -7.28
C VAL A 129 23.90 72.45 -8.65
N GLU A 130 24.89 72.86 -9.43
CA GLU A 130 25.21 72.36 -10.77
C GLU A 130 26.70 72.02 -10.79
N LEU A 131 27.03 70.76 -11.05
CA LEU A 131 28.40 70.26 -11.19
C LEU A 131 28.60 69.73 -12.62
N THR A 132 29.62 70.22 -13.32
CA THR A 132 29.86 69.88 -14.73
C THR A 132 31.33 69.62 -15.00
N ASP A 133 31.66 68.52 -15.69
CA ASP A 133 33.02 68.19 -16.18
C ASP A 133 34.13 68.36 -15.12
N SER A 134 33.81 68.00 -13.87
CA SER A 134 34.62 68.31 -12.68
C SER A 134 34.98 67.07 -11.86
N VAL A 135 36.18 67.06 -11.27
CA VAL A 135 36.73 65.93 -10.50
C VAL A 135 36.75 66.28 -9.01
N LEU A 136 36.02 65.50 -8.20
CA LEU A 136 35.89 65.67 -6.75
C LEU A 136 36.58 64.49 -6.05
N SER A 137 37.60 64.76 -5.22
CA SER A 137 38.47 63.69 -4.70
C SER A 137 38.82 63.80 -3.21
N ASN A 138 38.94 62.66 -2.52
CA ASN A 138 39.47 62.55 -1.15
C ASN A 138 38.80 63.48 -0.10
N HIS A 139 37.52 63.76 -0.24
CA HIS A 139 36.79 64.62 0.70
C HIS A 139 36.30 63.82 1.91
N LYS A 140 36.39 64.39 3.12
CA LYS A 140 35.96 63.71 4.34
C LYS A 140 34.97 64.52 5.19
N SER A 141 33.94 63.85 5.70
CA SER A 141 32.97 64.41 6.63
C SER A 141 32.37 63.32 7.54
N SER A 142 31.41 63.69 8.40
CA SER A 142 30.55 62.72 9.07
C SER A 142 29.45 62.20 8.14
N GLN A 143 28.89 63.08 7.31
CA GLN A 143 27.82 62.75 6.36
C GLN A 143 27.98 63.46 5.01
N GLY A 144 27.94 62.72 3.91
CA GLY A 144 28.22 63.23 2.57
C GLY A 144 29.71 63.57 2.44
N GLY A 145 30.55 62.57 2.14
CA GLY A 145 32.00 62.71 2.19
C GLY A 145 32.50 63.86 1.32
N ALA A 146 32.05 63.94 0.07
CA ALA A 146 32.20 65.14 -0.77
C ALA A 146 31.03 66.11 -0.64
N VAL A 147 29.78 65.65 -0.78
CA VAL A 147 28.61 66.53 -0.89
C VAL A 147 27.51 66.12 0.10
N PHE A 148 26.94 67.09 0.82
CA PHE A 148 25.71 66.92 1.58
C PHE A 148 24.67 67.95 1.13
N MET A 149 23.40 67.55 1.04
CA MET A 149 22.30 68.48 0.82
C MET A 149 21.05 68.19 1.65
N GLU A 150 20.43 69.25 2.14
CA GLU A 150 19.09 69.23 2.75
C GLU A 150 18.15 70.14 1.94
N GLN A 151 16.95 69.64 1.59
CA GLN A 151 15.88 70.40 0.93
C GLN A 151 16.32 71.15 -0.34
N SER A 152 17.16 70.54 -1.18
CA SER A 152 17.86 71.24 -2.28
C SER A 152 17.86 70.44 -3.59
N VAL A 153 18.35 71.04 -4.68
CA VAL A 153 18.43 70.43 -6.02
C VAL A 153 19.89 70.31 -6.48
N LEU A 154 20.31 69.13 -6.93
CA LEU A 154 21.62 68.89 -7.54
C LEU A 154 21.47 68.37 -8.97
N GLN A 155 22.24 68.94 -9.89
CA GLN A 155 22.48 68.38 -11.22
C GLN A 155 23.99 68.13 -11.38
N VAL A 156 24.34 66.94 -11.87
CA VAL A 156 25.71 66.48 -12.10
C VAL A 156 25.83 65.97 -13.53
N THR A 157 26.85 66.40 -14.27
CA THR A 157 27.11 65.93 -15.64
C THR A 157 28.61 65.84 -15.92
N GLY A 158 29.09 64.72 -16.45
CA GLY A 158 30.52 64.56 -16.80
C GLY A 158 31.48 64.57 -15.60
N CYS A 159 31.00 64.36 -14.38
CA CYS A 159 31.81 64.46 -13.17
C CYS A 159 32.34 63.12 -12.68
N ASP A 160 33.46 63.16 -11.97
CA ASP A 160 34.16 62.02 -11.40
C ASP A 160 34.33 62.20 -9.88
N PHE A 161 33.80 61.27 -9.08
CA PHE A 161 33.78 61.33 -7.61
C PHE A 161 34.63 60.20 -7.05
N ILE A 162 35.78 60.56 -6.46
CA ILE A 162 36.87 59.63 -6.15
C ILE A 162 37.15 59.62 -4.64
N GLY A 163 37.32 58.44 -4.03
CA GLY A 163 38.08 58.29 -2.78
C GLY A 163 37.55 59.07 -1.57
N SER A 164 36.31 59.54 -1.61
CA SER A 164 35.72 60.35 -0.55
C SER A 164 35.02 59.46 0.49
N ASP A 165 34.96 59.95 1.72
CA ASP A 165 34.85 59.16 2.94
C ASP A 165 33.86 59.84 3.92
N ALA A 166 32.89 59.08 4.42
CA ALA A 166 31.93 59.54 5.42
C ALA A 166 31.87 58.58 6.61
N SER A 167 32.07 59.10 7.83
CA SER A 167 32.08 58.23 9.02
C SER A 167 30.69 57.72 9.46
N SER A 168 29.59 58.22 8.87
CA SER A 168 28.22 57.83 9.25
C SER A 168 27.20 57.64 8.13
N LYS A 169 27.15 58.47 7.07
CA LYS A 169 26.18 58.35 5.96
C LYS A 169 26.72 58.94 4.65
N GLY A 170 26.60 58.21 3.52
CA GLY A 170 26.83 58.76 2.18
C GLY A 170 28.31 59.03 1.87
N GLY A 171 29.05 58.01 1.46
CA GLY A 171 30.51 58.06 1.29
C GLY A 171 30.99 59.12 0.30
N LEU A 172 30.30 59.27 -0.84
CA LEU A 172 30.52 60.39 -1.75
C LEU A 172 29.50 61.49 -1.48
N VAL A 173 28.21 61.13 -1.40
CA VAL A 173 27.10 62.08 -1.35
C VAL A 173 25.93 61.61 -0.46
N HIS A 174 25.35 62.54 0.31
CA HIS A 174 24.14 62.31 1.11
C HIS A 174 23.09 63.40 0.84
N PHE A 175 21.84 62.97 0.60
CA PHE A 175 20.70 63.82 0.27
C PHE A 175 19.54 63.59 1.24
N VAL A 176 19.01 64.69 1.79
CA VAL A 176 17.81 64.70 2.65
C VAL A 176 16.75 65.60 2.01
N ALA A 177 15.53 65.08 1.84
CA ALA A 177 14.38 65.80 1.27
C ALA A 177 14.69 66.56 -0.05
N SER A 178 15.53 65.99 -0.92
CA SER A 178 16.18 66.68 -2.04
C SER A 178 15.91 66.01 -3.40
N VAL A 179 16.19 66.73 -4.50
CA VAL A 179 16.04 66.24 -5.88
C VAL A 179 17.40 66.22 -6.58
N VAL A 180 17.71 65.11 -7.24
CA VAL A 180 19.08 64.80 -7.70
C VAL A 180 19.06 64.22 -9.11
N SER A 181 19.97 64.67 -9.98
CA SER A 181 20.27 63.94 -11.22
C SER A 181 21.77 63.87 -11.49
N PHE A 182 22.22 62.68 -11.90
CA PHE A 182 23.56 62.43 -12.43
C PHE A 182 23.45 61.97 -13.89
N ARG A 183 24.32 62.48 -14.75
CA ARG A 183 24.41 62.10 -16.18
C ARG A 183 25.87 61.88 -16.60
N HIS A 184 26.18 60.82 -17.34
CA HIS A 184 27.53 60.55 -17.87
C HIS A 184 28.63 60.69 -16.79
N SER A 185 28.39 60.18 -15.58
CA SER A 185 29.18 60.50 -14.38
C SER A 185 29.65 59.25 -13.65
N HIS A 186 30.76 59.38 -12.92
CA HIS A 186 31.48 58.26 -12.31
C HIS A 186 31.61 58.44 -10.79
N MET A 187 31.47 57.34 -10.05
CA MET A 187 31.56 57.28 -8.60
C MET A 187 32.42 56.08 -8.21
N HIS A 188 33.59 56.29 -7.60
CA HIS A 188 34.48 55.16 -7.32
C HIS A 188 35.41 55.27 -6.10
N HIS A 189 35.78 54.10 -5.58
CA HIS A 189 36.71 53.92 -4.46
C HIS A 189 36.29 54.63 -3.15
N SER A 190 34.98 54.79 -2.92
CA SER A 190 34.46 55.41 -1.68
C SER A 190 34.37 54.44 -0.52
N PHE A 191 34.52 54.95 0.71
CA PHE A 191 34.43 54.16 1.94
C PHE A 191 33.45 54.79 2.96
N VAL A 192 32.74 53.95 3.73
CA VAL A 192 31.78 54.39 4.77
C VAL A 192 31.89 53.52 6.03
N ASP A 193 32.19 54.14 7.18
CA ASP A 193 32.43 53.44 8.45
C ASP A 193 31.16 52.86 9.12
N ASN A 194 29.98 53.49 8.98
CA ASN A 194 28.81 53.14 9.83
C ASN A 194 27.42 53.12 9.15
N GLY A 195 27.26 53.36 7.85
CA GLY A 195 25.94 53.16 7.20
C GLY A 195 25.74 53.80 5.82
N GLY A 196 25.17 53.00 4.90
CA GLY A 196 24.75 53.45 3.57
C GLY A 196 25.88 53.66 2.56
N GLY A 197 25.50 53.86 1.30
CA GLY A 197 26.43 53.80 0.17
C GLY A 197 27.24 55.05 -0.15
N SER A 198 27.91 55.00 -1.30
CA SER A 198 28.43 56.19 -1.99
C SER A 198 27.36 57.25 -2.17
N LEU A 199 26.15 56.83 -2.55
CA LEU A 199 24.96 57.65 -2.71
C LEU A 199 23.92 57.29 -1.63
N TYR A 200 23.62 58.22 -0.73
CA TYR A 200 22.57 58.05 0.29
C TYR A 200 21.38 58.97 0.00
N LEU A 201 20.17 58.39 -0.11
CA LEU A 201 18.90 59.09 -0.28
C LEU A 201 18.02 58.90 0.97
N ASP A 202 17.61 60.01 1.58
CA ASP A 202 16.71 60.10 2.73
C ASP A 202 15.54 61.03 2.32
N ALA A 203 14.32 60.50 2.22
CA ALA A 203 13.13 61.21 1.72
C ALA A 203 13.32 61.95 0.38
N SER A 204 14.15 61.41 -0.53
CA SER A 204 14.70 62.12 -1.71
C SER A 204 14.41 61.42 -3.04
N ASN A 205 14.44 62.18 -4.13
CA ASN A 205 14.25 61.67 -5.50
C ASN A 205 15.54 61.79 -6.31
N ALA A 206 16.01 60.67 -6.89
CA ALA A 206 17.22 60.64 -7.71
C ALA A 206 16.99 60.02 -9.10
N THR A 207 17.70 60.54 -10.10
CA THR A 207 17.74 60.00 -11.47
C THR A 207 19.17 59.88 -11.97
N LEU A 208 19.64 58.65 -12.13
CA LEU A 208 20.96 58.29 -12.66
C LEU A 208 20.80 57.83 -14.11
N ILE A 209 21.54 58.46 -15.05
CA ILE A 209 21.49 58.12 -16.49
C ILE A 209 22.93 58.03 -17.00
N GLU A 210 23.32 56.91 -17.61
CA GLU A 210 24.70 56.68 -18.06
C GLU A 210 25.72 56.90 -16.91
N VAL A 211 25.43 56.32 -15.74
CA VAL A 211 26.25 56.43 -14.53
C VAL A 211 27.00 55.14 -14.28
N VAL A 212 28.27 55.25 -13.90
CA VAL A 212 29.09 54.11 -13.47
C VAL A 212 29.47 54.29 -12.01
N SER A 213 29.21 53.27 -11.19
CA SER A 213 29.64 53.21 -9.79
C SER A 213 30.49 51.96 -9.58
N GLU A 214 31.75 52.08 -9.17
CA GLU A 214 32.65 50.93 -8.98
C GLU A 214 33.47 50.94 -7.67
N LYS A 215 33.70 49.76 -7.10
CA LYS A 215 34.63 49.54 -5.97
C LYS A 215 34.29 50.37 -4.73
N THR A 216 33.01 50.32 -4.34
CA THR A 216 32.44 51.11 -3.24
C THR A 216 32.28 50.23 -2.00
N ILE A 217 32.67 50.72 -0.83
CA ILE A 217 32.69 49.93 0.40
C ILE A 217 31.85 50.61 1.49
N SER A 218 30.89 49.88 2.05
CA SER A 218 30.12 50.29 3.23
C SER A 218 30.22 49.22 4.29
N ALA A 219 30.62 49.57 5.51
CA ALA A 219 30.71 48.62 6.62
C ALA A 219 29.34 48.06 7.08
N ARG A 220 28.23 48.53 6.50
CA ARG A 220 26.87 48.04 6.76
C ARG A 220 26.06 47.91 5.47
N ASP A 221 25.24 48.91 5.15
CA ASP A 221 24.23 48.79 4.10
C ASP A 221 24.63 49.51 2.81
N GLY A 222 24.17 49.02 1.65
CA GLY A 222 23.91 49.83 0.46
C GLY A 222 25.12 50.32 -0.34
N SER A 223 26.21 49.55 -0.48
CA SER A 223 27.55 50.08 -0.82
C SER A 223 27.61 51.13 -1.94
N HIS A 224 26.92 50.94 -3.08
CA HIS A 224 26.83 51.96 -4.12
C HIS A 224 25.69 52.94 -3.80
N ILE A 225 24.47 52.43 -3.59
CA ILE A 225 23.27 53.24 -3.38
C ILE A 225 22.46 52.72 -2.18
N TYR A 226 22.09 53.63 -1.28
CA TYR A 226 21.15 53.40 -0.19
C TYR A 226 19.96 54.36 -0.30
N CYS A 227 18.74 53.81 -0.28
CA CYS A 227 17.48 54.54 -0.38
C CYS A 227 16.60 54.27 0.85
N GLN A 228 16.20 55.32 1.54
CA GLN A 228 15.19 55.30 2.59
C GLN A 228 14.08 56.31 2.29
N ASP A 229 12.81 55.88 2.37
CA ASP A 229 11.62 56.71 2.17
C ASP A 229 11.66 57.51 0.84
N SER A 230 12.33 56.96 -0.19
CA SER A 230 12.88 57.67 -1.36
C SER A 230 12.43 57.07 -2.71
N ALA A 231 12.70 57.78 -3.80
CA ALA A 231 12.53 57.28 -5.17
C ALA A 231 13.84 57.32 -5.97
N LEU A 232 14.22 56.20 -6.57
CA LEU A 232 15.40 56.05 -7.41
C LEU A 232 15.01 55.58 -8.82
N ALA A 233 15.49 56.28 -9.84
CA ALA A 233 15.44 55.82 -11.23
C ALA A 233 16.86 55.71 -11.80
N CYS A 234 17.22 54.55 -12.34
CA CYS A 234 18.50 54.27 -12.98
C CYS A 234 18.27 53.84 -14.43
N VAL A 235 18.97 54.48 -15.36
CA VAL A 235 18.90 54.20 -16.81
C VAL A 235 20.32 54.03 -17.34
N ASP A 236 20.58 53.02 -18.17
CA ASP A 236 21.89 52.78 -18.81
C ASP A 236 23.06 52.79 -17.79
N THR A 237 22.81 52.29 -16.58
CA THR A 237 23.65 52.50 -15.38
C THR A 237 24.34 51.19 -14.96
N LEU A 238 25.55 51.29 -14.44
CA LEU A 238 26.42 50.16 -14.10
C LEU A 238 26.93 50.27 -12.66
N LEU A 239 26.58 49.28 -11.82
CA LEU A 239 26.99 49.18 -10.41
C LEU A 239 27.87 47.91 -10.24
N MET A 240 29.14 48.07 -9.87
CA MET A 240 30.05 46.91 -9.79
C MET A 240 31.09 46.88 -8.67
N ALA A 241 31.51 45.66 -8.30
CA ALA A 241 32.63 45.40 -7.41
C ALA A 241 32.49 46.07 -6.02
N GLY A 242 31.26 46.31 -5.58
CA GLY A 242 30.96 46.82 -4.26
C GLY A 242 31.18 45.77 -3.16
N PHE A 243 31.37 46.24 -1.92
CA PHE A 243 31.38 45.42 -0.71
C PHE A 243 30.48 46.02 0.37
N SER A 244 29.64 45.19 1.00
CA SER A 244 28.90 45.60 2.20
C SER A 244 28.41 44.43 3.07
N GLN A 245 27.80 44.73 4.22
CA GLN A 245 27.04 43.74 4.99
C GLN A 245 25.69 43.41 4.33
N LYS A 246 24.99 44.41 3.74
CA LYS A 246 23.62 44.25 3.18
C LYS A 246 23.39 45.10 1.93
N GLY A 247 22.79 44.52 0.88
CA GLY A 247 22.24 45.22 -0.29
C GLY A 247 23.29 45.96 -1.11
N CYS A 248 24.25 45.25 -1.68
CA CYS A 248 25.53 45.87 -2.02
C CYS A 248 25.47 46.83 -3.22
N GLY A 249 24.74 46.49 -4.29
CA GLY A 249 24.41 47.41 -5.38
C GLY A 249 23.39 48.47 -4.93
N VAL A 250 22.17 48.03 -4.59
CA VAL A 250 21.09 48.92 -4.13
C VAL A 250 20.42 48.37 -2.88
N THR A 251 20.43 49.14 -1.78
CA THR A 251 19.52 48.91 -0.64
C THR A 251 18.33 49.87 -0.73
N ALA A 252 17.10 49.33 -0.61
CA ALA A 252 15.87 50.11 -0.54
C ALA A 252 15.06 49.77 0.72
N MET A 253 14.61 50.79 1.45
CA MET A 253 13.70 50.67 2.58
C MET A 253 12.55 51.66 2.42
N ALA A 254 11.29 51.18 2.45
CA ALA A 254 10.09 51.96 2.15
C ALA A 254 10.25 52.88 0.90
N SER A 255 10.92 52.37 -0.13
CA SER A 255 11.38 53.17 -1.28
C SER A 255 11.00 52.52 -2.61
N ASN A 256 10.86 53.34 -3.65
CA ASN A 256 10.58 52.88 -5.02
C ASN A 256 11.86 52.91 -5.86
N VAL A 257 12.17 51.80 -6.54
CA VAL A 257 13.34 51.65 -7.42
C VAL A 257 12.90 51.27 -8.82
N LEU A 258 13.33 52.05 -9.81
CA LEU A 258 13.13 51.82 -11.24
C LEU A 258 14.49 51.59 -11.91
N LEU A 259 14.67 50.44 -12.55
CA LEU A 259 15.89 50.09 -13.28
C LEU A 259 15.56 49.79 -14.76
N TYR A 260 16.19 50.52 -15.69
CA TYR A 260 16.03 50.30 -17.13
C TYR A 260 17.40 50.17 -17.80
N ASN A 261 17.66 49.02 -18.45
CA ASN A 261 18.98 48.71 -19.02
C ASN A 261 20.14 48.88 -18.01
N VAL A 262 19.94 48.41 -16.78
CA VAL A 262 20.93 48.52 -15.69
C VAL A 262 21.71 47.23 -15.56
N THR A 263 23.03 47.33 -15.35
CA THR A 263 23.89 46.19 -15.02
C THR A 263 24.37 46.28 -13.57
N ILE A 264 24.13 45.24 -12.78
CA ILE A 264 24.60 45.10 -11.40
C ILE A 264 25.44 43.82 -11.33
N ARG A 265 26.76 43.95 -11.14
CA ARG A 265 27.66 42.79 -11.19
C ARG A 265 28.87 42.80 -10.25
N ASP A 266 29.38 41.62 -9.91
CA ASP A 266 30.58 41.45 -9.08
C ASP A 266 30.45 42.03 -7.65
N ASN A 267 29.22 42.27 -7.17
CA ASN A 267 28.97 42.89 -5.87
C ASN A 267 28.77 41.84 -4.77
N TYR A 268 29.32 42.10 -3.59
CA TYR A 268 29.34 41.16 -2.47
C TYR A 268 28.63 41.73 -1.21
N ALA A 269 27.72 40.95 -0.63
CA ALA A 269 27.03 41.25 0.63
C ALA A 269 27.23 40.12 1.68
N ASP A 270 27.66 40.43 2.91
CA ASP A 270 27.83 39.38 3.94
C ASP A 270 26.51 38.74 4.42
N GLU A 271 25.37 39.43 4.34
CA GLU A 271 24.06 38.91 4.82
C GLU A 271 22.99 38.79 3.73
N ALA A 272 22.75 39.80 2.89
CA ALA A 272 21.63 39.74 1.96
C ALA A 272 21.75 40.66 0.76
N GLY A 273 21.31 40.21 -0.41
CA GLY A 273 21.14 41.05 -1.60
C GLY A 273 22.46 41.54 -2.18
N GLY A 274 23.22 40.64 -2.83
CA GLY A 274 24.50 41.01 -3.44
C GLY A 274 24.32 42.10 -4.50
N GLY A 275 23.34 41.94 -5.39
CA GLY A 275 22.88 43.02 -6.26
C GLY A 275 21.96 44.01 -5.56
N ILE A 276 20.80 43.56 -5.05
CA ILE A 276 19.73 44.41 -4.51
C ILE A 276 19.19 43.84 -3.19
N ALA A 277 18.95 44.68 -2.17
CA ALA A 277 18.16 44.32 -0.99
C ALA A 277 16.96 45.25 -0.79
N LEU A 278 15.76 44.69 -0.72
CA LEU A 278 14.49 45.41 -0.54
C LEU A 278 13.89 45.14 0.85
N TRP A 279 13.40 46.18 1.51
CA TRP A 279 12.88 46.11 2.88
C TRP A 279 11.59 46.93 3.06
N LYS A 280 10.67 46.46 3.92
CA LYS A 280 9.53 47.21 4.47
C LYS A 280 8.67 47.92 3.40
N GLY A 281 7.99 47.16 2.55
CA GLY A 281 7.08 47.76 1.55
C GLY A 281 7.77 48.55 0.45
N SER A 282 9.05 48.28 0.18
CA SER A 282 9.73 48.82 -1.01
C SER A 282 9.21 48.16 -2.29
N ALA A 283 9.22 48.90 -3.39
CA ALA A 283 8.88 48.42 -4.71
C ALA A 283 10.09 48.45 -5.66
N LEU A 284 10.25 47.40 -6.46
CA LEU A 284 11.22 47.33 -7.56
C LEU A 284 10.50 47.03 -8.88
N ASP A 285 10.78 47.83 -9.89
CA ASP A 285 10.49 47.56 -11.30
C ASP A 285 11.82 47.59 -12.06
N ALA A 286 12.20 46.45 -12.64
CA ALA A 286 13.45 46.30 -13.39
C ALA A 286 13.21 45.70 -14.77
N GLN A 287 13.71 46.38 -15.80
CA GLN A 287 13.41 46.11 -17.21
C GLN A 287 14.71 46.04 -18.03
N MET A 288 14.82 45.02 -18.90
CA MET A 288 15.99 44.78 -19.77
C MET A 288 17.34 44.86 -19.04
N SER A 289 17.37 44.44 -17.78
CA SER A 289 18.49 44.65 -16.85
C SER A 289 19.23 43.35 -16.56
N THR A 290 20.51 43.43 -16.19
CA THR A 290 21.37 42.27 -15.92
C THR A 290 21.91 42.30 -14.49
N LEU A 291 21.62 41.26 -13.71
CA LEU A 291 22.17 41.02 -12.37
C LEU A 291 23.05 39.77 -12.44
N THR A 292 24.38 39.92 -12.43
CA THR A 292 25.29 38.78 -12.65
C THR A 292 26.55 38.76 -11.80
N ASN A 293 27.00 37.56 -11.40
CA ASN A 293 28.20 37.37 -10.57
C ASN A 293 28.16 38.13 -9.24
N ASN A 294 26.98 38.31 -8.65
CA ASN A 294 26.82 38.90 -7.32
C ASN A 294 26.70 37.80 -6.24
N THR A 295 27.26 38.05 -5.06
CA THR A 295 27.33 37.08 -3.96
C THR A 295 26.65 37.62 -2.70
N ALA A 296 25.87 36.76 -2.02
CA ALA A 296 25.24 37.06 -0.74
C ALA A 296 25.23 35.84 0.20
N TRP A 297 24.73 36.01 1.43
CA TRP A 297 24.27 34.87 2.22
C TRP A 297 22.86 34.43 1.79
N ASP A 298 21.90 35.35 1.74
CA ASP A 298 20.60 35.14 1.09
C ASP A 298 20.40 36.12 -0.10
N GLY A 299 19.91 35.64 -1.26
CA GLY A 299 19.59 36.46 -2.42
C GLY A 299 20.82 37.04 -3.13
N GLY A 300 21.55 36.22 -3.90
CA GLY A 300 22.81 36.62 -4.54
C GLY A 300 22.64 37.82 -5.48
N ALA A 301 21.67 37.77 -6.40
CA ALA A 301 21.26 38.94 -7.18
C ALA A 301 20.30 39.84 -6.40
N LEU A 302 19.26 39.29 -5.76
CA LEU A 302 18.25 40.08 -5.05
C LEU A 302 17.74 39.35 -3.80
N ALA A 303 17.64 40.09 -2.69
CA ALA A 303 16.96 39.65 -1.47
C ALA A 303 15.82 40.61 -1.12
N SER A 304 14.70 40.09 -0.61
CA SER A 304 13.54 40.92 -0.25
C SER A 304 12.86 40.50 1.04
N PHE A 305 12.51 41.50 1.87
CA PHE A 305 12.06 41.31 3.25
C PHE A 305 10.86 42.20 3.60
N GLY A 306 9.66 41.62 3.57
CA GLY A 306 8.44 42.17 4.17
C GLY A 306 7.64 43.14 3.30
N ASP A 307 6.45 42.70 2.88
CA ASP A 307 5.40 43.48 2.20
C ASP A 307 5.83 44.15 0.87
N THR A 308 6.89 43.64 0.24
CA THR A 308 7.48 44.25 -0.98
C THR A 308 6.76 43.87 -2.26
N ALA A 309 6.96 44.67 -3.32
CA ALA A 309 6.52 44.35 -4.68
C ALA A 309 7.74 44.30 -5.62
N ILE A 310 7.86 43.23 -6.41
CA ILE A 310 8.95 43.02 -7.37
C ILE A 310 8.33 42.75 -8.74
N THR A 311 8.70 43.55 -9.74
CA THR A 311 8.39 43.34 -11.16
C THR A 311 9.69 43.23 -11.94
N LEU A 312 9.91 42.10 -12.62
CA LEU A 312 11.07 41.87 -13.48
C LEU A 312 10.60 41.55 -14.89
N THR A 313 11.01 42.36 -15.88
CA THR A 313 10.67 42.18 -17.31
C THR A 313 11.95 42.12 -18.16
N ASP A 314 12.12 41.06 -18.96
CA ASP A 314 13.31 40.86 -19.81
C ASP A 314 14.64 40.92 -19.02
N VAL A 315 14.66 40.41 -17.78
CA VAL A 315 15.81 40.49 -16.87
C VAL A 315 16.69 39.25 -16.96
N LEU A 316 18.02 39.45 -16.99
CA LEU A 316 19.02 38.39 -16.94
C LEU A 316 19.58 38.26 -15.52
N ILE A 317 19.36 37.13 -14.85
CA ILE A 317 19.88 36.83 -13.51
C ILE A 317 20.83 35.64 -13.61
N THR A 318 22.14 35.88 -13.70
CA THR A 318 23.10 34.80 -14.00
C THR A 318 24.35 34.72 -13.13
N ARG A 319 24.79 33.51 -12.77
CA ARG A 319 26.03 33.26 -12.00
C ARG A 319 26.04 33.93 -10.62
N ASN A 320 24.88 34.14 -10.02
CA ASN A 320 24.80 34.72 -8.68
C ASN A 320 24.81 33.61 -7.62
N GLU A 321 25.46 33.87 -6.49
CA GLU A 321 25.70 32.90 -5.43
C GLU A 321 25.06 33.37 -4.12
N ALA A 322 24.28 32.51 -3.47
CA ALA A 322 23.80 32.73 -2.11
C ALA A 322 24.23 31.57 -1.23
N PHE A 323 25.03 31.79 -0.20
CA PHE A 323 25.50 30.70 0.68
C PHE A 323 24.35 29.85 1.25
N HIS A 324 23.16 30.44 1.39
CA HIS A 324 22.02 29.84 2.05
C HIS A 324 20.77 29.80 1.16
N TYR A 325 20.04 30.92 0.95
CA TYR A 325 18.78 30.92 0.20
C TYR A 325 18.80 31.78 -1.08
N GLY A 326 18.29 31.24 -2.19
CA GLY A 326 17.98 32.03 -3.40
C GLY A 326 19.22 32.54 -4.13
N GLY A 327 19.89 31.69 -4.91
CA GLY A 327 21.17 32.04 -5.56
C GLY A 327 21.05 33.26 -6.47
N GLY A 328 20.02 33.28 -7.31
CA GLY A 328 19.51 34.51 -7.91
C GLY A 328 18.71 35.34 -6.90
N VAL A 329 17.52 34.87 -6.55
CA VAL A 329 16.49 35.67 -5.86
C VAL A 329 15.99 34.99 -4.57
N PHE A 330 16.00 35.72 -3.45
CA PHE A 330 15.32 35.33 -2.21
C PHE A 330 14.19 36.31 -1.86
N ILE A 331 13.00 35.79 -1.55
CA ILE A 331 11.83 36.59 -1.19
C ILE A 331 11.20 36.05 0.10
N GLN A 332 11.05 36.93 1.09
CA GLN A 332 10.54 36.59 2.41
C GLN A 332 9.41 37.54 2.86
N TYR A 333 8.37 36.95 3.46
CA TYR A 333 7.23 37.62 4.10
C TYR A 333 6.38 38.48 3.16
N PHE A 334 5.18 37.96 2.85
CA PHE A 334 4.02 38.71 2.30
C PHE A 334 4.26 39.53 1.03
N SER A 335 5.32 39.23 0.29
CA SER A 335 5.73 40.00 -0.89
C SER A 335 5.13 39.43 -2.17
N LEU A 336 4.98 40.29 -3.19
CA LEU A 336 4.50 39.95 -4.53
C LEU A 336 5.67 39.93 -5.52
N ALA A 337 5.72 38.93 -6.39
CA ALA A 337 6.74 38.81 -7.44
C ALA A 337 6.09 38.51 -8.80
N LEU A 338 6.25 39.42 -9.75
CA LEU A 338 5.77 39.32 -11.13
C LEU A 338 6.97 39.21 -12.07
N LEU A 339 7.09 38.08 -12.76
CA LEU A 339 8.21 37.78 -13.68
C LEU A 339 7.70 37.56 -15.11
N SER A 340 8.30 38.25 -16.07
CA SER A 340 8.05 38.06 -17.50
C SER A 340 9.36 38.13 -18.31
N GLY A 341 9.61 37.19 -19.22
CA GLY A 341 10.84 37.18 -20.04
C GLY A 341 12.15 36.98 -19.24
N VAL A 342 12.09 36.50 -17.99
CA VAL A 342 13.26 36.44 -17.10
C VAL A 342 14.06 35.15 -17.32
N LEU A 343 15.38 35.29 -17.49
CA LEU A 343 16.31 34.17 -17.57
C LEU A 343 17.16 34.07 -16.29
N PHE A 344 16.96 32.99 -15.54
CA PHE A 344 17.83 32.57 -14.44
C PHE A 344 18.79 31.48 -14.93
N ALA A 345 20.11 31.71 -14.92
CA ALA A 345 21.07 30.66 -15.24
C ALA A 345 22.37 30.66 -14.43
N ASP A 346 23.00 29.49 -14.27
CA ASP A 346 24.23 29.27 -13.49
C ASP A 346 24.16 29.74 -12.01
N ASN A 347 22.97 30.00 -11.44
CA ASN A 347 22.88 30.51 -10.07
C ASN A 347 22.99 29.38 -9.03
N LEU A 348 23.67 29.65 -7.92
CA LEU A 348 24.05 28.66 -6.91
C LEU A 348 23.52 29.03 -5.52
N ALA A 349 22.92 28.07 -4.81
CA ALA A 349 22.60 28.22 -3.39
C ALA A 349 22.65 26.92 -2.59
N SER A 350 22.44 27.00 -1.26
CA SER A 350 22.06 25.81 -0.49
C SER A 350 20.60 25.40 -0.74
N HIS A 351 19.69 26.38 -0.94
CA HIS A 351 18.28 26.14 -1.26
C HIS A 351 17.71 27.18 -2.22
N GLY A 352 17.05 26.76 -3.31
CA GLY A 352 16.55 27.64 -4.36
C GLY A 352 17.70 28.19 -5.20
N GLY A 353 18.29 27.37 -6.08
CA GLY A 353 19.49 27.74 -6.85
C GLY A 353 19.24 28.99 -7.69
N ALA A 354 18.14 29.01 -8.45
CA ALA A 354 17.66 30.25 -9.07
C ALA A 354 16.89 31.14 -8.07
N MET A 355 15.88 30.57 -7.41
CA MET A 355 14.97 31.35 -6.55
C MET A 355 14.49 30.56 -5.33
N LYS A 356 14.37 31.24 -4.18
CA LYS A 356 13.63 30.74 -3.02
C LYS A 356 12.60 31.74 -2.51
N MET A 357 11.39 31.25 -2.20
CA MET A 357 10.30 32.05 -1.63
C MET A 357 9.76 31.45 -0.34
N LEU A 358 9.49 32.32 0.63
CA LEU A 358 9.17 31.94 2.01
C LEU A 358 8.10 32.87 2.64
N TYR A 359 7.02 32.30 3.17
CA TYR A 359 5.91 33.00 3.82
C TYR A 359 5.20 34.08 2.97
N CYS A 360 5.00 33.84 1.67
CA CYS A 360 4.27 34.75 0.78
C CYS A 360 2.78 34.37 0.73
N ARG A 361 1.96 35.01 1.59
CA ARG A 361 0.49 34.95 1.57
C ARG A 361 -0.17 36.11 2.31
N ARG A 362 -0.94 36.94 1.62
CA ARG A 362 -2.02 37.74 2.22
C ARG A 362 -3.27 37.57 1.36
N ASP A 363 -4.39 37.53 2.07
CA ASP A 363 -5.72 37.05 1.65
C ASP A 363 -5.82 35.62 1.08
N SER A 364 -7.04 35.08 1.04
CA SER A 364 -7.29 33.68 0.70
C SER A 364 -8.60 33.45 -0.05
N THR A 365 -8.53 33.27 -1.38
CA THR A 365 -9.46 32.45 -2.17
C THR A 365 -8.96 32.27 -3.62
N ILE A 366 -7.82 31.58 -3.80
CA ILE A 366 -7.51 30.98 -5.11
C ILE A 366 -8.33 29.69 -5.22
N VAL A 367 -9.60 29.86 -5.62
CA VAL A 367 -10.46 28.77 -6.05
C VAL A 367 -10.20 28.52 -7.53
N GLU A 368 -10.30 27.25 -7.96
CA GLU A 368 -9.92 26.72 -9.28
C GLU A 368 -10.46 27.51 -10.49
N SER A 369 -11.50 28.34 -10.31
CA SER A 369 -12.21 29.09 -11.36
C SER A 369 -11.70 30.51 -11.65
N LYS A 370 -10.55 30.95 -11.11
CA LYS A 370 -10.05 32.34 -11.26
C LYS A 370 -8.73 32.52 -12.04
N LEU A 371 -8.16 31.45 -12.58
CA LEU A 371 -6.89 31.50 -13.34
C LEU A 371 -6.98 32.33 -14.64
N GLU A 372 -8.16 32.49 -15.22
CA GLU A 372 -8.37 33.30 -16.44
C GLU A 372 -8.30 34.82 -16.20
N SER A 373 -8.20 35.29 -14.95
CA SER A 373 -8.10 36.72 -14.62
C SER A 373 -7.31 36.97 -13.33
N ILE A 374 -5.98 36.89 -13.39
CA ILE A 374 -5.08 37.29 -12.30
C ILE A 374 -4.87 38.83 -12.32
N GLU A 375 -5.99 39.56 -12.33
CA GLU A 375 -6.07 40.98 -11.96
C GLU A 375 -6.75 41.04 -10.59
N THR A 376 -5.99 40.75 -9.52
CA THR A 376 -6.47 40.83 -8.14
C THR A 376 -5.41 41.46 -7.25
N GLU A 377 -5.68 42.69 -6.79
CA GLU A 377 -4.74 43.52 -6.03
C GLU A 377 -4.42 42.96 -4.62
N ASP A 378 -5.22 42.00 -4.14
CA ASP A 378 -5.18 41.43 -2.78
C ASP A 378 -4.64 39.98 -2.72
N SER A 379 -3.51 39.67 -3.35
CA SER A 379 -2.89 38.32 -3.23
C SER A 379 -1.36 38.31 -3.39
N SER A 380 -0.63 38.17 -2.28
CA SER A 380 0.83 37.96 -2.29
C SER A 380 1.19 36.59 -2.86
N CYS A 381 1.77 36.54 -4.05
CA CYS A 381 2.18 35.29 -4.73
C CYS A 381 3.42 35.50 -5.62
N LEU A 382 3.92 34.38 -6.17
CA LEU A 382 4.77 34.39 -7.36
C LEU A 382 3.89 34.22 -8.61
N VAL A 383 4.10 35.06 -9.62
CA VAL A 383 3.59 34.86 -10.97
C VAL A 383 4.76 34.81 -11.94
N VAL A 384 4.88 33.71 -12.68
CA VAL A 384 5.93 33.48 -13.67
C VAL A 384 5.29 33.28 -15.04
N THR A 385 5.70 34.08 -16.01
CA THR A 385 5.24 34.02 -17.41
C THR A 385 6.43 34.05 -18.36
N ASP A 386 6.51 33.15 -19.35
CA ASP A 386 7.58 33.15 -20.37
C ASP A 386 9.00 33.32 -19.78
N CYS A 387 9.30 32.55 -18.72
CA CYS A 387 10.58 32.62 -18.00
C CYS A 387 11.33 31.28 -18.10
N ARG A 388 12.67 31.36 -18.05
CA ARG A 388 13.55 30.20 -18.16
C ARG A 388 14.50 30.12 -16.96
N PHE A 389 14.60 28.93 -16.40
CA PHE A 389 15.49 28.56 -15.31
C PHE A 389 16.40 27.46 -15.86
N SER A 390 17.66 27.77 -16.20
CA SER A 390 18.60 26.79 -16.78
C SER A 390 19.92 26.66 -16.02
N GLU A 391 20.39 25.44 -15.77
CA GLU A 391 21.72 25.17 -15.17
C GLU A 391 21.89 25.76 -13.75
N ASN A 392 20.80 25.99 -13.01
CA ASN A 392 20.87 26.47 -11.62
C ASN A 392 21.02 25.30 -10.63
N SER A 393 21.72 25.52 -9.52
CA SER A 393 22.13 24.48 -8.58
C SER A 393 21.77 24.81 -7.13
N ALA A 394 21.16 23.87 -6.42
CA ALA A 394 20.91 23.95 -4.98
C ALA A 394 21.55 22.77 -4.25
N THR A 395 22.42 23.00 -3.27
CA THR A 395 23.06 21.91 -2.51
C THR A 395 22.04 20.94 -1.89
N PHE A 396 20.88 21.44 -1.44
CA PHE A 396 19.85 20.63 -0.78
C PHE A 396 18.50 20.61 -1.49
N MET A 397 17.90 21.76 -1.83
CA MET A 397 16.47 21.80 -2.20
C MET A 397 16.14 22.85 -3.26
N GLY A 398 15.44 22.45 -4.34
CA GLY A 398 14.93 23.34 -5.39
C GLY A 398 16.05 23.93 -6.24
N GLY A 399 16.50 23.23 -7.28
CA GLY A 399 17.62 23.69 -8.12
C GLY A 399 17.25 24.94 -8.92
N GLY A 400 16.10 24.91 -9.58
CA GLY A 400 15.41 26.12 -10.04
C GLY A 400 14.76 26.86 -8.87
N ILE A 401 13.51 26.48 -8.55
CA ILE A 401 12.70 27.19 -7.52
C ILE A 401 12.51 26.33 -6.26
N MET A 402 12.67 26.94 -5.08
CA MET A 402 12.13 26.42 -3.82
C MET A 402 10.98 27.30 -3.31
N LEU A 403 9.81 26.71 -3.10
CA LEU A 403 8.64 27.34 -2.48
C LEU A 403 8.39 26.76 -1.07
N ALA A 404 8.30 27.63 -0.06
CA ALA A 404 8.02 27.25 1.33
C ALA A 404 6.94 28.15 1.97
N SER A 405 5.84 27.56 2.47
CA SER A 405 4.63 28.26 2.93
C SER A 405 4.24 29.46 2.02
N SER A 406 4.16 29.23 0.71
CA SER A 406 4.04 30.27 -0.33
C SER A 406 3.25 29.80 -1.56
N VAL A 407 2.64 30.74 -2.28
CA VAL A 407 1.85 30.46 -3.50
C VAL A 407 2.65 30.81 -4.77
N ALA A 408 2.57 29.95 -5.80
CA ALA A 408 3.08 30.25 -7.14
C ALA A 408 2.11 29.86 -8.26
N VAL A 409 2.06 30.72 -9.29
CA VAL A 409 1.44 30.46 -10.59
C VAL A 409 2.55 30.50 -11.65
N LEU A 410 2.69 29.42 -12.40
CA LEU A 410 3.67 29.26 -13.48
C LEU A 410 2.93 29.06 -14.80
N GLN A 411 3.24 29.89 -15.79
CA GLN A 411 2.71 29.78 -17.15
C GLN A 411 3.85 29.88 -18.17
N ASP A 412 3.85 29.02 -19.19
CA ASP A 412 4.79 29.06 -20.32
C ASP A 412 6.28 29.07 -19.88
N ALA A 413 6.59 28.40 -18.77
CA ALA A 413 7.90 28.45 -18.12
C ALA A 413 8.76 27.21 -18.41
N VAL A 414 10.08 27.39 -18.52
CA VAL A 414 11.04 26.32 -18.86
C VAL A 414 12.07 26.09 -17.75
N PHE A 415 12.28 24.84 -17.35
CA PHE A 415 13.25 24.41 -16.35
C PHE A 415 14.27 23.47 -17.01
N GLU A 416 15.36 24.05 -17.51
CA GLU A 416 16.51 23.42 -18.20
C GLU A 416 17.61 22.85 -17.26
N SER A 417 17.84 21.54 -17.11
CA SER A 417 19.08 21.00 -16.49
C SER A 417 19.43 21.53 -15.07
N ASN A 418 18.45 21.90 -14.25
CA ASN A 418 18.70 22.39 -12.88
C ASN A 418 18.96 21.22 -11.92
N THR A 419 19.83 21.42 -10.92
CA THR A 419 20.31 20.35 -10.02
C THR A 419 19.98 20.63 -8.55
N ALA A 420 19.51 19.62 -7.80
CA ALA A 420 19.36 19.69 -6.35
C ALA A 420 19.59 18.33 -5.66
N THR A 421 19.56 18.26 -4.32
CA THR A 421 19.32 16.96 -3.65
C THR A 421 17.83 16.59 -3.75
N LEU A 422 16.92 17.53 -3.51
CA LEU A 422 15.47 17.34 -3.64
C LEU A 422 14.86 18.42 -4.57
N GLY A 423 14.08 18.02 -5.57
CA GLY A 423 13.44 18.92 -6.54
C GLY A 423 14.44 19.62 -7.45
N GLY A 424 14.96 18.92 -8.47
CA GLY A 424 15.97 19.47 -9.38
C GLY A 424 15.48 20.73 -10.10
N GLY A 425 14.33 20.64 -10.77
CA GLY A 425 13.63 21.81 -11.33
C GLY A 425 12.95 22.65 -10.25
N ILE A 426 11.97 22.06 -9.54
CA ILE A 426 11.19 22.75 -8.48
C ILE A 426 11.03 21.87 -7.23
N LEU A 427 11.12 22.49 -6.06
CA LEU A 427 10.67 21.92 -4.78
C LEU A 427 9.58 22.79 -4.14
N VAL A 428 8.45 22.20 -3.78
CA VAL A 428 7.32 22.84 -3.10
C VAL A 428 7.05 22.14 -1.77
N ILE A 429 7.11 22.89 -0.67
CA ILE A 429 6.79 22.42 0.69
C ILE A 429 5.89 23.42 1.41
N SER A 430 5.08 22.95 2.36
CA SER A 430 4.53 23.79 3.43
C SER A 430 5.38 23.68 4.71
N GLY A 431 5.26 24.65 5.61
CA GLY A 431 5.85 24.57 6.94
C GLY A 431 5.31 23.37 7.72
N ASN A 432 6.21 22.57 8.29
CA ASN A 432 5.85 21.33 9.01
C ASN A 432 5.28 21.64 10.41
N SER A 433 4.09 22.24 10.45
CA SER A 433 3.28 22.41 11.64
C SER A 433 2.76 21.05 12.09
N SER A 434 3.24 20.56 13.24
CA SER A 434 2.90 19.23 13.76
C SER A 434 1.51 19.19 14.40
N VAL A 435 0.47 19.59 13.68
CA VAL A 435 -0.91 19.70 14.14
C VAL A 435 -1.83 18.84 13.28
N ASN A 436 -2.05 17.61 13.71
CA ASN A 436 -3.29 16.92 13.34
C ASN A 436 -4.46 17.61 14.06
N ASN A 437 -5.50 17.96 13.31
CA ASN A 437 -6.79 18.56 13.72
C ASN A 437 -6.78 20.05 14.15
N VAL A 438 -7.28 20.92 13.28
CA VAL A 438 -8.38 21.88 13.58
C VAL A 438 -9.32 21.90 12.35
N TYR A 439 -10.57 22.34 12.51
CA TYR A 439 -11.49 22.57 11.38
C TYR A 439 -12.32 23.85 11.63
N LEU A 440 -12.27 24.79 10.67
CA LEU A 440 -13.11 25.99 10.49
C LEU A 440 -13.25 27.00 11.67
N GLY A 441 -12.65 28.19 11.51
CA GLY A 441 -13.04 29.40 12.25
C GLY A 441 -12.06 30.59 12.14
N ASP A 442 -12.36 31.55 11.27
CA ASP A 442 -11.82 32.93 11.16
C ASP A 442 -10.29 33.15 11.23
N ARG A 443 -9.45 32.10 11.11
CA ARG A 443 -7.99 32.21 11.00
C ARG A 443 -7.43 31.22 9.98
N PHE A 444 -6.35 31.65 9.33
CA PHE A 444 -5.70 30.91 8.24
C PHE A 444 -4.79 29.83 8.81
N GLU A 445 -4.72 28.68 8.14
CA GLU A 445 -3.62 27.72 8.29
C GLU A 445 -2.61 27.88 7.14
N GLU A 446 -1.34 27.55 7.40
CA GLU A 446 -0.23 27.73 6.46
C GLU A 446 -0.22 26.63 5.39
N GLU A 447 -0.41 27.04 4.13
CA GLU A 447 -0.45 26.13 2.99
C GLU A 447 0.29 26.77 1.81
N SER A 448 1.13 25.98 1.11
CA SER A 448 1.66 26.35 -0.21
C SER A 448 0.76 25.79 -1.30
N VAL A 449 0.64 26.52 -2.42
CA VAL A 449 -0.16 26.12 -3.58
C VAL A 449 0.65 26.36 -4.85
N LEU A 450 0.69 25.36 -5.73
CA LEU A 450 1.27 25.47 -7.07
C LEU A 450 0.16 25.34 -8.13
N ALA A 451 0.06 26.33 -9.01
CA ALA A 451 -0.62 26.21 -10.29
C ALA A 451 0.43 26.27 -11.40
N ALA A 452 0.46 25.28 -12.30
CA ALA A 452 1.41 25.20 -13.40
C ALA A 452 0.69 24.84 -14.71
N THR A 453 0.88 25.65 -15.75
CA THR A 453 0.25 25.48 -17.06
C THR A 453 1.27 25.67 -18.18
N ASN A 454 1.32 24.71 -19.12
CA ASN A 454 2.30 24.72 -20.23
C ASN A 454 3.77 24.87 -19.75
N VAL A 455 4.10 24.24 -18.62
CA VAL A 455 5.47 24.24 -18.07
C VAL A 455 6.26 23.10 -18.70
N THR A 456 7.50 23.36 -19.09
CA THR A 456 8.41 22.37 -19.69
C THR A 456 9.60 22.17 -18.76
N MET A 457 9.84 20.94 -18.30
CA MET A 457 10.96 20.58 -17.43
C MET A 457 11.80 19.50 -18.11
N GLU A 458 13.05 19.83 -18.45
CA GLU A 458 13.92 18.93 -19.20
C GLU A 458 15.26 18.72 -18.48
N LEU A 459 15.78 17.49 -18.48
CA LEU A 459 17.14 17.15 -18.00
C LEU A 459 17.47 17.54 -16.54
N ASN A 460 16.51 17.92 -15.70
CA ASN A 460 16.76 18.33 -14.32
C ASN A 460 17.15 17.12 -13.45
N LEU A 461 18.04 17.34 -12.49
CA LEU A 461 18.68 16.30 -11.67
C LEU A 461 18.36 16.49 -10.18
N ALA A 462 17.90 15.42 -9.53
CA ALA A 462 17.84 15.30 -8.08
C ALA A 462 18.80 14.21 -7.60
N ILE A 463 19.63 14.48 -6.58
CA ILE A 463 20.51 13.46 -5.96
C ILE A 463 19.71 12.49 -5.07
N GLU A 464 18.48 12.86 -4.69
CA GLU A 464 17.53 11.97 -4.03
C GLU A 464 16.20 11.91 -4.78
N GLN A 465 15.40 12.99 -4.80
CA GLN A 465 13.97 12.86 -5.17
C GLN A 465 13.41 14.05 -5.94
N GLY A 466 12.57 13.75 -6.94
CA GLY A 466 11.90 14.75 -7.78
C GLY A 466 12.88 15.40 -8.75
N GLY A 467 13.34 14.66 -9.76
CA GLY A 467 14.30 15.16 -10.75
C GLY A 467 13.80 16.45 -11.40
N ALA A 468 12.58 16.43 -11.96
CA ALA A 468 11.89 17.66 -12.36
C ALA A 468 11.26 18.38 -11.16
N MET A 469 10.39 17.69 -10.41
CA MET A 469 9.52 18.34 -9.42
C MET A 469 9.31 17.50 -8.16
N TYR A 470 9.44 18.16 -7.00
CA TYR A 470 9.13 17.60 -5.69
C TYR A 470 8.02 18.39 -4.99
N ILE A 471 6.90 17.74 -4.67
CA ILE A 471 5.72 18.36 -4.03
C ILE A 471 5.45 17.66 -2.70
N SER A 472 5.39 18.40 -1.57
CA SER A 472 4.93 17.79 -0.32
C SER A 472 4.25 18.69 0.72
N ASN A 473 3.45 18.07 1.59
CA ASN A 473 2.70 18.69 2.70
C ASN A 473 1.63 19.72 2.28
N LEU A 474 1.10 19.64 1.05
CA LEU A 474 0.24 20.70 0.47
C LEU A 474 -1.26 20.40 0.61
N SER A 475 -2.09 21.44 0.58
CA SER A 475 -3.54 21.29 0.46
C SER A 475 -3.98 21.06 -0.98
N HIS A 476 -3.44 21.85 -1.92
CA HIS A 476 -3.79 21.79 -3.33
C HIS A 476 -2.58 22.04 -4.25
N SER A 477 -2.58 21.38 -5.41
CA SER A 477 -1.72 21.71 -6.55
C SER A 477 -2.38 21.27 -7.85
N ASN A 478 -2.21 22.05 -8.90
CA ASN A 478 -2.78 21.81 -10.22
C ASN A 478 -1.70 21.98 -11.30
N ILE A 479 -1.43 20.94 -12.08
CA ILE A 479 -0.42 20.92 -13.13
C ILE A 479 -1.08 20.44 -14.42
N THR A 480 -1.13 21.32 -15.43
CA THR A 480 -1.86 21.09 -16.68
C THR A 480 -0.99 21.31 -17.91
N GLY A 481 -1.22 20.53 -18.97
CA GLY A 481 -0.63 20.77 -20.30
C GLY A 481 0.90 20.80 -20.35
N SER A 482 1.56 20.18 -19.37
CA SER A 482 2.99 20.38 -19.08
C SER A 482 3.83 19.15 -19.46
N ARG A 483 5.10 19.38 -19.81
CA ARG A 483 6.03 18.36 -20.32
C ARG A 483 7.19 18.11 -19.36
N PHE A 484 7.54 16.85 -19.17
CA PHE A 484 8.61 16.39 -18.30
C PHE A 484 9.50 15.42 -19.10
N LEU A 485 10.64 15.90 -19.63
CA LEU A 485 11.53 15.15 -20.52
C LEU A 485 12.90 14.84 -19.87
N GLY A 486 13.27 13.57 -19.75
CA GLY A 486 14.66 13.18 -19.45
C GLY A 486 15.19 13.59 -18.06
N ASN A 487 14.31 13.91 -17.11
CA ASN A 487 14.70 14.32 -15.77
C ASN A 487 15.07 13.10 -14.91
N HIS A 488 16.00 13.26 -13.98
CA HIS A 488 16.63 12.14 -13.27
C HIS A 488 16.65 12.32 -11.75
N ALA A 489 16.37 11.23 -11.01
CA ALA A 489 16.66 11.10 -9.59
C ALA A 489 17.78 10.04 -9.40
N ASP A 490 19.01 10.49 -9.15
CA ASP A 490 20.25 9.71 -9.10
C ASP A 490 20.77 9.59 -7.66
N GLY A 491 20.22 8.63 -6.91
CA GLY A 491 20.49 8.42 -5.49
C GLY A 491 20.45 6.96 -5.08
N ASP A 492 20.82 6.70 -3.83
CA ASP A 492 20.88 5.33 -3.28
C ASP A 492 19.50 4.65 -3.30
N VAL A 493 19.51 3.31 -3.36
CA VAL A 493 18.38 2.44 -3.73
C VAL A 493 17.17 2.56 -2.80
N THR A 494 17.37 3.14 -1.60
CA THR A 494 16.33 3.38 -0.59
C THR A 494 15.70 4.77 -0.66
N LEU A 495 16.36 5.74 -1.31
CA LEU A 495 15.94 7.14 -1.36
C LEU A 495 15.54 7.61 -2.77
N ALA A 496 16.15 7.09 -3.84
CA ALA A 496 15.93 7.60 -5.19
C ALA A 496 14.48 7.42 -5.71
N GLY A 497 13.76 8.53 -5.89
CA GLY A 497 12.31 8.52 -6.13
C GLY A 497 11.78 9.68 -6.97
N GLY A 498 11.02 9.38 -8.03
CA GLY A 498 10.37 10.38 -8.88
C GLY A 498 11.35 11.08 -9.83
N GLY A 499 11.62 10.48 -10.99
CA GLY A 499 12.49 11.10 -12.01
C GLY A 499 11.83 12.36 -12.57
N GLY A 500 10.56 12.25 -12.97
CA GLY A 500 9.68 13.38 -13.21
C GLY A 500 9.20 14.01 -11.90
N ILE A 501 8.08 13.49 -11.36
CA ILE A 501 7.31 14.16 -10.30
C ILE A 501 7.24 13.32 -9.01
N VAL A 502 7.45 13.94 -7.86
CA VAL A 502 7.17 13.39 -6.52
C VAL A 502 5.99 14.10 -5.87
N VAL A 503 5.06 13.35 -5.27
CA VAL A 503 3.93 13.86 -4.48
C VAL A 503 3.88 13.16 -3.11
N LYS A 504 4.01 13.91 -2.00
CA LYS A 504 4.05 13.35 -0.62
C LYS A 504 3.22 14.12 0.39
N ASN A 505 2.46 13.46 1.26
CA ASN A 505 1.67 14.12 2.32
C ASN A 505 0.73 15.25 1.80
N VAL A 506 0.29 15.20 0.54
CA VAL A 506 -0.58 16.23 -0.08
C VAL A 506 -2.04 15.83 0.08
N MET A 507 -2.97 16.77 0.32
CA MET A 507 -4.42 16.50 0.40
C MET A 507 -5.06 16.35 -1.00
N THR A 508 -4.80 17.28 -1.93
CA THR A 508 -5.25 17.17 -3.32
C THR A 508 -4.15 17.58 -4.30
N CYS A 509 -3.99 16.79 -5.36
CA CYS A 509 -3.07 17.09 -6.46
C CYS A 509 -3.73 16.69 -7.78
N PHE A 510 -3.81 17.62 -8.74
CA PHE A 510 -4.40 17.40 -10.06
C PHE A 510 -3.29 17.46 -11.12
N LEU A 511 -3.17 16.39 -11.89
CA LEU A 511 -2.18 16.21 -12.96
C LEU A 511 -2.93 15.91 -14.26
N GLU A 512 -3.04 16.88 -15.18
CA GLU A 512 -3.84 16.75 -16.39
C GLU A 512 -3.09 17.08 -17.70
N SER A 513 -3.33 16.29 -18.75
CA SER A 513 -2.79 16.52 -20.10
C SER A 513 -1.25 16.64 -20.10
N LEU A 514 -0.58 15.77 -19.35
CA LEU A 514 0.87 15.80 -19.18
C LEU A 514 1.57 14.83 -20.14
N VAL A 515 2.75 15.23 -20.63
CA VAL A 515 3.68 14.33 -21.33
C VAL A 515 4.87 14.09 -20.42
N ILE A 516 5.04 12.86 -19.95
CA ILE A 516 6.08 12.46 -19.01
C ILE A 516 6.94 11.40 -19.69
N GLU A 517 8.12 11.79 -20.18
CA GLU A 517 8.92 10.97 -21.08
C GLU A 517 10.42 10.90 -20.74
N GLN A 518 11.03 9.73 -20.93
CA GLN A 518 12.47 9.45 -20.73
C GLN A 518 13.01 9.75 -19.32
N ASN A 519 12.16 9.99 -18.32
CA ASN A 519 12.58 10.31 -16.96
C ASN A 519 13.05 9.04 -16.22
N ALA A 520 14.06 9.17 -15.36
CA ALA A 520 14.74 8.04 -14.74
C ALA A 520 14.87 8.17 -13.21
N ALA A 521 14.60 7.10 -12.46
CA ALA A 521 14.81 7.03 -11.01
C ALA A 521 15.01 5.58 -10.56
N VAL A 522 15.42 5.31 -9.32
CA VAL A 522 15.31 3.94 -8.78
C VAL A 522 13.84 3.54 -8.62
N HIS A 523 12.99 4.46 -8.14
CA HIS A 523 11.55 4.26 -8.00
C HIS A 523 10.75 5.40 -8.64
N GLY A 524 9.69 5.09 -9.40
CA GLY A 524 8.83 6.14 -9.97
C GLY A 524 9.54 6.93 -11.06
N GLY A 525 9.85 6.32 -12.20
CA GLY A 525 10.59 6.99 -13.29
C GLY A 525 9.86 8.25 -13.76
N GLY A 526 8.59 8.09 -14.14
CA GLY A 526 7.68 9.21 -14.40
C GLY A 526 7.16 9.89 -13.13
N VAL A 527 6.34 9.18 -12.34
CA VAL A 527 5.67 9.73 -11.14
C VAL A 527 5.88 8.84 -9.91
N TYR A 528 6.09 9.45 -8.75
CA TYR A 528 6.22 8.81 -7.44
C TYR A 528 5.25 9.43 -6.43
N VAL A 529 4.52 8.62 -5.67
CA VAL A 529 3.51 9.07 -4.69
C VAL A 529 3.72 8.40 -3.33
N ALA A 530 3.69 9.12 -2.19
CA ALA A 530 3.83 8.47 -0.88
C ALA A 530 3.12 9.17 0.28
N ASN A 531 2.90 8.42 1.37
CA ASN A 531 2.47 8.91 2.68
C ASN A 531 1.21 9.79 2.63
N LEU A 532 0.21 9.35 1.87
CA LEU A 532 -1.02 10.10 1.64
C LEU A 532 -1.88 10.22 2.91
N ILE A 533 -2.32 11.45 3.21
CA ILE A 533 -3.30 11.79 4.26
C ILE A 533 -4.62 12.03 3.50
N PRO A 534 -5.66 11.19 3.72
CA PRO A 534 -6.72 10.80 2.77
C PRO A 534 -6.76 11.58 1.45
N ALA A 535 -5.76 11.33 0.60
CA ALA A 535 -5.40 12.23 -0.48
C ALA A 535 -6.05 11.84 -1.80
N VAL A 536 -6.42 12.84 -2.59
CA VAL A 536 -6.89 12.63 -3.96
C VAL A 536 -5.84 13.15 -4.95
N VAL A 537 -4.90 12.27 -5.31
CA VAL A 537 -4.04 12.47 -6.48
C VAL A 537 -4.82 12.03 -7.72
N LYS A 538 -5.35 13.02 -8.45
CA LYS A 538 -6.13 12.82 -9.67
C LYS A 538 -5.20 12.94 -10.88
N MET A 539 -5.08 11.89 -11.67
CA MET A 539 -4.33 11.91 -12.93
C MET A 539 -5.28 11.75 -14.12
N GLN A 540 -5.18 12.63 -15.12
CA GLN A 540 -6.02 12.59 -16.32
C GLN A 540 -5.21 12.88 -17.59
N TYR A 541 -5.49 12.16 -18.69
CA TYR A 541 -4.87 12.40 -20.02
C TYR A 541 -3.33 12.43 -20.02
N ILE A 542 -2.67 11.67 -19.14
CA ILE A 542 -1.20 11.62 -19.07
C ILE A 542 -0.64 10.61 -20.09
N SER A 543 0.38 11.01 -20.84
CA SER A 543 1.17 10.10 -21.68
C SER A 543 2.53 9.83 -21.07
N PHE A 544 2.79 8.56 -20.76
CA PHE A 544 4.08 8.07 -20.28
C PHE A 544 4.86 7.42 -21.43
N ILE A 545 6.10 7.85 -21.68
CA ILE A 545 6.90 7.34 -22.82
C ILE A 545 8.33 7.05 -22.34
N ASP A 546 8.82 5.82 -22.51
CA ASP A 546 10.23 5.43 -22.28
C ASP A 546 10.86 5.84 -20.91
N ASN A 547 10.04 6.07 -19.87
CA ASN A 547 10.55 6.32 -18.51
C ASN A 547 11.17 5.04 -17.91
N ALA A 548 12.21 5.19 -17.10
CA ALA A 548 13.01 4.10 -16.55
C ALA A 548 12.99 4.07 -15.02
N ALA A 549 12.75 2.89 -14.43
CA ALA A 549 13.03 2.66 -13.01
C ALA A 549 13.19 1.18 -12.65
N ASN A 550 13.89 0.91 -11.55
CA ASN A 550 13.97 -0.43 -10.95
C ASN A 550 12.62 -0.90 -10.39
N SER A 551 11.70 0.03 -10.09
CA SER A 551 10.30 -0.26 -9.76
C SER A 551 9.41 0.94 -10.08
N GLY A 552 8.25 0.74 -10.71
CA GLY A 552 7.34 1.85 -11.00
C GLY A 552 7.84 2.77 -12.11
N SER A 553 8.21 2.23 -13.28
CA SER A 553 8.84 3.04 -14.33
C SER A 553 7.93 4.18 -14.84
N SER A 554 6.64 3.95 -15.05
CA SER A 554 5.66 5.04 -15.24
C SER A 554 5.18 5.64 -13.90
N LEU A 555 4.77 4.80 -12.95
CA LEU A 555 4.17 5.20 -11.67
C LEU A 555 4.60 4.30 -10.51
N PHE A 556 5.02 4.89 -9.39
CA PHE A 556 5.31 4.20 -8.12
C PHE A 556 4.50 4.79 -6.97
N TRP A 557 4.03 3.97 -6.02
CA TRP A 557 3.39 4.50 -4.79
C TRP A 557 3.66 3.76 -3.47
N ILE A 558 3.55 4.51 -2.36
CA ILE A 558 3.65 4.03 -0.99
C ILE A 558 2.34 4.30 -0.25
N TYR A 559 1.73 3.24 0.30
CA TYR A 559 0.53 3.33 1.12
C TYR A 559 0.83 3.94 2.51
N SER A 560 -0.09 4.77 2.99
CA SER A 560 -0.29 4.97 4.43
C SER A 560 -1.47 4.10 4.88
N ALA A 561 -1.52 3.74 6.17
CA ALA A 561 -2.61 2.92 6.72
C ALA A 561 -3.99 3.63 6.76
N VAL A 562 -4.13 4.82 6.16
CA VAL A 562 -5.32 5.68 6.22
C VAL A 562 -6.00 5.83 4.84
N SER A 563 -5.33 5.46 3.74
CA SER A 563 -5.87 5.59 2.38
C SER A 563 -6.02 4.22 1.71
N THR A 564 -7.25 3.85 1.37
CA THR A 564 -7.61 2.52 0.83
C THR A 564 -7.67 2.45 -0.71
N GLU A 565 -7.69 3.59 -1.40
CA GLU A 565 -7.79 3.66 -2.85
C GLU A 565 -6.44 4.01 -3.51
N PRO A 566 -6.12 3.44 -4.68
CA PRO A 566 -4.88 3.73 -5.41
C PRO A 566 -4.98 5.06 -6.17
N PRO A 567 -3.84 5.64 -6.62
CA PRO A 567 -3.86 6.79 -7.53
C PRO A 567 -4.55 6.43 -8.86
N HIS A 568 -5.71 7.02 -9.14
CA HIS A 568 -6.48 6.73 -10.36
C HIS A 568 -6.03 7.59 -11.55
N CYS A 569 -5.72 6.94 -12.68
CA CYS A 569 -5.28 7.58 -13.92
C CYS A 569 -6.35 7.41 -15.03
N ALA A 570 -7.12 8.47 -15.31
CA ALA A 570 -8.16 8.46 -16.35
C ALA A 570 -7.57 8.81 -17.72
N ASN A 571 -7.91 8.04 -18.77
CA ASN A 571 -7.44 8.27 -20.14
C ASN A 571 -5.90 8.38 -20.30
N CYS A 572 -5.14 7.76 -19.40
CA CYS A 572 -3.68 7.74 -19.44
C CYS A 572 -3.16 6.67 -20.42
N THR A 573 -1.96 6.90 -20.98
CA THR A 573 -1.31 6.01 -21.96
C THR A 573 0.11 5.68 -21.55
N GLY A 574 0.63 4.52 -21.98
CA GLY A 574 2.01 4.10 -21.69
C GLY A 574 2.31 3.73 -20.24
N LEU A 575 1.29 3.32 -19.47
CA LEU A 575 1.43 2.83 -18.08
C LEU A 575 2.18 1.48 -18.02
N VAL A 576 3.51 1.53 -18.10
CA VAL A 576 4.40 0.38 -18.02
C VAL A 576 5.03 0.29 -16.62
N GLY A 577 5.22 -0.94 -16.13
CA GLY A 577 6.07 -1.21 -14.96
C GLY A 577 5.61 -0.59 -13.64
N MET A 578 4.31 -0.36 -13.46
CA MET A 578 3.72 0.18 -12.22
C MET A 578 4.06 -0.67 -10.98
N ALA A 579 4.31 -0.06 -9.82
CA ALA A 579 4.64 -0.80 -8.60
C ALA A 579 4.29 -0.05 -7.30
N ALA A 580 4.07 -0.81 -6.22
CA ALA A 580 3.82 -0.30 -4.87
C ALA A 580 4.76 -0.95 -3.84
N THR A 581 4.98 -0.30 -2.68
CA THR A 581 5.80 -0.90 -1.59
C THR A 581 5.15 -2.06 -0.87
N ASN A 582 3.81 -2.07 -0.81
CA ASN A 582 3.03 -3.24 -0.39
C ASN A 582 2.42 -3.87 -1.65
N PRO A 583 3.12 -4.81 -2.32
CA PRO A 583 2.46 -5.71 -3.25
C PRO A 583 1.41 -6.52 -2.47
N MET A 584 0.22 -6.69 -3.04
CA MET A 584 -0.79 -7.55 -2.42
C MET A 584 -0.39 -9.01 -2.65
N VAL A 585 0.39 -9.55 -1.72
CA VAL A 585 0.54 -10.99 -1.53
C VAL A 585 -0.86 -11.56 -1.35
N ARG A 586 -1.33 -12.27 -2.37
CA ARG A 586 -2.63 -12.95 -2.38
C ARG A 586 -2.44 -14.38 -2.78
N GLY A 587 -2.83 -15.25 -1.85
CA GLY A 587 -3.61 -16.42 -2.15
C GLY A 587 -2.80 -17.69 -2.38
N PHE A 588 -3.30 -18.73 -1.74
CA PHE A 588 -2.93 -20.09 -2.04
C PHE A 588 -3.73 -20.57 -3.24
N GLN A 589 -3.07 -21.28 -4.16
CA GLN A 589 -3.71 -21.90 -5.31
C GLN A 589 -3.57 -23.42 -5.27
N GLN A 590 -4.64 -24.11 -5.67
CA GLN A 590 -4.61 -25.54 -6.00
C GLN A 590 -5.14 -25.71 -7.43
N GLY A 591 -4.37 -26.38 -8.29
CA GLY A 591 -4.77 -26.63 -9.69
C GLY A 591 -4.97 -25.36 -10.54
N GLY A 592 -4.41 -24.22 -10.14
CA GLY A 592 -4.61 -22.92 -10.81
C GLY A 592 -5.87 -22.17 -10.41
N GLN A 593 -6.53 -22.56 -9.31
CA GLN A 593 -7.63 -21.81 -8.71
C GLN A 593 -7.33 -21.41 -7.26
N TRP A 594 -7.82 -20.23 -6.88
CA TRP A 594 -7.72 -19.67 -5.53
C TRP A 594 -8.49 -20.51 -4.50
N VAL A 595 -7.89 -20.74 -3.33
CA VAL A 595 -8.51 -21.50 -2.23
C VAL A 595 -8.39 -20.77 -0.88
N GLU A 596 -9.53 -20.50 -0.25
CA GLU A 596 -9.61 -20.01 1.15
C GLU A 596 -9.42 -21.14 2.17
N ALA A 597 -9.62 -22.38 1.73
CA ALA A 597 -9.62 -23.59 2.54
C ALA A 597 -9.08 -24.79 1.76
N VAL A 598 -8.28 -25.64 2.43
CA VAL A 598 -7.77 -26.91 1.88
C VAL A 598 -8.20 -28.05 2.78
N THR A 599 -8.72 -29.15 2.22
CA THR A 599 -9.07 -30.36 2.99
C THR A 599 -8.12 -31.51 2.63
N SER A 600 -7.58 -32.20 3.64
CA SER A 600 -6.72 -33.39 3.42
C SER A 600 -6.93 -34.45 4.51
N GLY A 601 -6.56 -35.70 4.23
CA GLY A 601 -6.61 -36.81 5.20
C GLY A 601 -5.41 -36.80 6.15
N SER A 602 -5.62 -37.23 7.40
CA SER A 602 -4.54 -37.30 8.40
C SER A 602 -3.51 -38.38 8.02
N GLY A 603 -2.28 -37.96 7.73
CA GLY A 603 -1.21 -38.77 7.15
C GLY A 603 -1.14 -38.77 5.62
N SER A 604 -2.00 -38.00 4.92
CA SER A 604 -2.00 -37.89 3.46
C SER A 604 -1.21 -36.68 2.96
N ILE A 605 -0.63 -36.79 1.76
CA ILE A 605 -0.03 -35.65 1.03
C ILE A 605 -1.16 -34.71 0.57
N VAL A 606 -0.98 -33.41 0.74
CA VAL A 606 -1.87 -32.37 0.19
C VAL A 606 -1.83 -32.41 -1.33
N SER A 607 -2.97 -32.68 -1.95
CA SER A 607 -3.13 -32.76 -3.41
C SER A 607 -4.43 -32.06 -3.84
N PRO A 608 -4.44 -31.18 -4.86
CA PRO A 608 -3.29 -30.73 -5.66
C PRO A 608 -2.19 -30.04 -4.83
N PRO A 609 -0.95 -29.94 -5.35
CA PRO A 609 0.13 -29.16 -4.72
C PRO A 609 -0.32 -27.75 -4.35
N LEU A 610 0.18 -27.25 -3.23
CA LEU A 610 -0.13 -25.94 -2.72
C LEU A 610 0.84 -24.93 -3.35
N VAL A 611 0.34 -24.08 -4.25
CA VAL A 611 1.12 -23.06 -4.95
C VAL A 611 0.91 -21.70 -4.29
N PHE A 612 2.00 -20.96 -4.11
CA PHE A 612 2.00 -19.62 -3.53
C PHE A 612 2.65 -18.63 -4.50
N THR A 613 1.90 -17.61 -4.92
CA THR A 613 2.26 -16.72 -6.05
C THR A 613 2.08 -15.27 -5.61
N ALA A 614 3.04 -14.40 -5.91
CA ALA A 614 2.92 -12.98 -5.59
C ALA A 614 2.26 -12.21 -6.74
N TYR A 615 1.47 -11.19 -6.43
CA TYR A 615 0.78 -10.36 -7.41
C TYR A 615 0.94 -8.87 -7.11
N ASP A 616 0.87 -8.05 -8.15
CA ASP A 616 0.75 -6.61 -8.01
C ASP A 616 -0.69 -6.21 -7.64
N TYR A 617 -0.93 -4.91 -7.46
CA TYR A 617 -2.27 -4.39 -7.14
C TYR A 617 -3.32 -4.65 -8.24
N TYR A 618 -2.88 -4.77 -9.51
CA TYR A 618 -3.76 -4.98 -10.67
C TYR A 618 -4.00 -6.46 -11.00
N GLY A 619 -3.41 -7.39 -10.26
CA GLY A 619 -3.57 -8.83 -10.46
C GLY A 619 -2.60 -9.43 -11.50
N VAL A 620 -1.48 -8.78 -11.77
CA VAL A 620 -0.38 -9.30 -12.58
C VAL A 620 0.58 -10.10 -11.68
N PRO A 621 1.01 -11.32 -12.04
CA PRO A 621 2.02 -12.06 -11.29
C PRO A 621 3.34 -11.29 -11.21
N LEU A 622 3.95 -11.26 -10.02
CA LEU A 622 5.25 -10.66 -9.78
C LEU A 622 6.34 -11.72 -9.91
N PHE A 623 7.32 -11.49 -10.79
CA PHE A 623 8.53 -12.30 -10.84
C PHE A 623 9.43 -11.94 -9.65
N ILE A 624 9.50 -12.83 -8.67
CA ILE A 624 10.39 -12.70 -7.50
C ILE A 624 11.66 -13.52 -7.79
N GLY A 625 12.83 -12.94 -7.53
CA GLY A 625 14.13 -13.54 -7.86
C GLY A 625 14.40 -14.88 -7.16
N GLU A 626 15.18 -15.74 -7.83
CA GLU A 626 15.40 -17.15 -7.48
C GLU A 626 16.00 -17.36 -6.07
N ASP A 627 16.69 -16.36 -5.52
CA ASP A 627 17.26 -16.38 -4.16
C ASP A 627 16.20 -16.26 -3.04
N THR A 628 14.95 -15.90 -3.35
CA THR A 628 13.87 -15.74 -2.36
C THR A 628 13.20 -17.07 -2.04
N TYR A 629 12.90 -17.32 -0.75
CA TYR A 629 12.18 -18.51 -0.32
C TYR A 629 10.96 -18.20 0.57
N VAL A 630 9.93 -19.04 0.43
CA VAL A 630 8.73 -19.02 1.26
C VAL A 630 8.86 -20.11 2.33
N SER A 631 8.59 -19.77 3.59
CA SER A 631 8.48 -20.72 4.70
C SER A 631 7.03 -20.84 5.19
N LEU A 632 6.57 -22.06 5.48
CA LEU A 632 5.24 -22.31 6.03
C LEU A 632 5.30 -22.45 7.56
N VAL A 633 4.55 -21.58 8.25
CA VAL A 633 4.44 -21.53 9.72
C VAL A 633 3.05 -22.00 10.15
N GLN A 634 3.00 -22.87 11.17
CA GLN A 634 1.76 -23.39 11.74
C GLN A 634 1.23 -22.48 12.85
N GLN A 635 -0.05 -22.08 12.76
CA GLN A 635 -0.74 -21.32 13.81
C GLN A 635 -2.12 -21.90 14.13
N ASN A 636 -2.52 -21.84 15.40
CA ASN A 636 -3.79 -22.37 15.93
C ASN A 636 -4.04 -23.89 15.70
N CYS A 637 -3.01 -24.65 15.32
CA CYS A 637 -3.12 -26.02 14.80
C CYS A 637 -3.44 -27.15 15.79
N GLY A 638 -3.69 -26.88 17.08
CA GLY A 638 -4.07 -27.91 18.05
C GLY A 638 -3.02 -29.02 18.21
N ASP A 639 -3.34 -30.25 17.81
CA ASP A 639 -2.39 -31.37 17.77
C ASP A 639 -1.82 -31.65 16.37
N VAL A 640 -2.16 -30.87 15.34
CA VAL A 640 -1.69 -31.05 13.96
C VAL A 640 -0.24 -30.62 13.81
N LEU A 641 0.59 -31.51 13.26
CA LEU A 641 1.97 -31.29 12.87
C LEU A 641 2.08 -31.33 11.35
N LEU A 642 2.83 -30.42 10.75
CA LEU A 642 3.27 -30.54 9.36
C LEU A 642 4.51 -31.42 9.26
N SER A 643 4.58 -32.20 8.17
CA SER A 643 5.75 -32.99 7.77
C SER A 643 5.96 -32.85 6.26
N GLY A 644 7.22 -32.87 5.82
CA GLY A 644 7.60 -32.56 4.44
C GLY A 644 8.53 -31.35 4.37
N ASN A 645 8.76 -30.82 3.17
CA ASN A 645 9.54 -29.59 3.00
C ASN A 645 8.69 -28.36 3.31
N LEU A 646 9.10 -27.58 4.33
CA LEU A 646 8.41 -26.37 4.77
C LEU A 646 9.03 -25.09 4.22
N VAL A 647 10.14 -25.18 3.47
CA VAL A 647 10.90 -24.05 2.93
C VAL A 647 11.13 -24.26 1.44
N GLN A 648 10.54 -23.42 0.58
CA GLN A 648 10.59 -23.59 -0.86
C GLN A 648 11.03 -22.29 -1.55
N TYR A 649 12.09 -22.38 -2.35
CA TYR A 649 12.54 -21.28 -3.22
C TYR A 649 11.50 -20.99 -4.30
N VAL A 650 11.39 -19.72 -4.68
CA VAL A 650 10.54 -19.26 -5.79
C VAL A 650 11.14 -19.71 -7.12
N SER A 651 10.28 -20.17 -8.04
CA SER A 651 10.67 -20.52 -9.41
C SER A 651 9.67 -19.95 -10.40
N GLY A 652 10.05 -18.88 -11.10
CA GLY A 652 9.13 -18.10 -11.94
C GLY A 652 8.21 -17.22 -11.11
N GLU A 653 6.90 -17.43 -11.20
CA GLU A 653 5.88 -16.58 -10.58
C GLU A 653 5.59 -16.95 -9.10
N GLY A 654 6.08 -18.10 -8.60
CA GLY A 654 5.75 -18.56 -7.25
C GLY A 654 6.54 -19.75 -6.72
N ALA A 655 6.21 -20.17 -5.49
CA ALA A 655 6.77 -21.33 -4.80
C ALA A 655 5.75 -22.49 -4.77
N VAL A 656 6.20 -23.73 -4.99
CA VAL A 656 5.33 -24.90 -5.17
C VAL A 656 5.57 -25.96 -4.09
N PHE A 657 4.66 -26.07 -3.13
CA PHE A 657 4.74 -27.06 -2.05
C PHE A 657 4.00 -28.35 -2.42
N SER A 658 4.76 -29.31 -2.96
CA SER A 658 4.26 -30.56 -3.57
C SER A 658 4.25 -31.79 -2.65
N HIS A 659 4.87 -31.71 -1.47
CA HIS A 659 5.11 -32.86 -0.58
C HIS A 659 4.73 -32.58 0.89
N LEU A 660 3.73 -31.73 1.12
CA LEU A 660 3.21 -31.44 2.47
C LEU A 660 2.32 -32.58 2.97
N VAL A 661 2.57 -33.08 4.17
CA VAL A 661 1.77 -34.07 4.88
C VAL A 661 1.28 -33.48 6.21
N LEU A 662 0.02 -33.72 6.54
CA LEU A 662 -0.62 -33.23 7.78
C LEU A 662 -0.85 -34.40 8.74
N LEU A 663 -0.30 -34.31 9.95
CA LEU A 663 -0.36 -35.37 10.98
C LEU A 663 -1.05 -34.85 12.25
N GLY A 664 -2.30 -35.22 12.48
CA GLY A 664 -3.08 -34.75 13.63
C GLY A 664 -4.44 -35.40 13.77
N SER A 665 -5.20 -35.00 14.77
CA SER A 665 -6.51 -35.59 15.04
C SER A 665 -7.50 -35.27 13.90
N PRO A 666 -8.29 -36.24 13.42
CA PRO A 666 -9.31 -35.99 12.39
C PRO A 666 -10.31 -34.93 12.85
N THR A 667 -10.88 -34.16 11.91
CA THR A 667 -11.79 -33.01 12.13
C THR A 667 -11.19 -31.79 12.84
N THR A 668 -9.86 -31.76 13.07
CA THR A 668 -9.17 -30.54 13.50
C THR A 668 -8.94 -29.57 12.33
N THR A 669 -8.69 -28.30 12.66
CA THR A 669 -8.32 -27.24 11.72
C THR A 669 -6.96 -26.68 12.12
N CYS A 670 -6.15 -26.30 11.13
CA CYS A 670 -4.81 -25.76 11.29
C CYS A 670 -4.62 -24.61 10.29
N THR A 671 -4.24 -23.43 10.76
CA THR A 671 -3.99 -22.28 9.87
C THR A 671 -2.52 -22.28 9.47
N LEU A 672 -2.24 -22.30 8.17
CA LEU A 672 -0.88 -22.21 7.64
C LEU A 672 -0.64 -20.80 7.15
N HIS A 673 0.37 -20.14 7.71
CA HIS A 673 0.86 -18.85 7.25
C HIS A 673 2.06 -19.08 6.33
N ALA A 674 2.00 -18.55 5.11
CA ALA A 674 3.17 -18.44 4.25
C ALA A 674 3.93 -17.16 4.62
N VAL A 675 5.23 -17.26 4.80
CA VAL A 675 6.12 -16.14 5.16
C VAL A 675 7.21 -16.03 4.11
N PHE A 676 7.36 -14.87 3.48
CA PHE A 676 8.51 -14.60 2.61
C PHE A 676 9.76 -14.30 3.43
N ASN A 677 10.89 -14.87 3.02
CA ASN A 677 12.20 -14.65 3.62
C ASN A 677 13.23 -14.37 2.50
N HIS A 678 13.99 -13.30 2.70
CA HIS A 678 15.14 -12.92 1.89
C HIS A 678 15.94 -11.91 2.71
N GLU A 679 17.28 -11.89 2.62
CA GLU A 679 18.10 -11.00 3.47
C GLU A 679 18.05 -9.52 3.01
N GLU A 680 17.69 -9.26 1.74
CA GLU A 680 17.77 -7.92 1.13
C GLU A 680 16.48 -7.37 0.46
N THR A 681 15.28 -7.97 0.63
CA THR A 681 14.06 -7.51 -0.12
C THR A 681 12.84 -7.13 0.73
N LYS A 682 11.98 -6.30 0.13
CA LYS A 682 10.79 -5.66 0.72
C LYS A 682 9.63 -6.60 1.11
N PHE A 683 9.78 -7.91 0.92
CA PHE A 683 8.75 -8.91 1.22
C PHE A 683 8.90 -9.54 2.61
N ALA A 684 9.98 -9.24 3.34
CA ALA A 684 10.28 -9.89 4.62
C ALA A 684 9.16 -9.70 5.66
N ASN A 685 8.61 -10.82 6.14
CA ASN A 685 7.47 -10.91 7.08
C ASN A 685 6.09 -10.52 6.53
N GLU A 686 5.91 -10.31 5.23
CA GLU A 686 4.55 -10.34 4.65
C GLU A 686 3.99 -11.77 4.71
N THR A 687 2.73 -11.90 5.16
CA THR A 687 2.09 -13.21 5.35
C THR A 687 0.64 -13.26 4.90
N ASP A 688 0.31 -14.29 4.12
CA ASP A 688 -1.08 -14.71 3.88
C ASP A 688 -1.33 -16.09 4.49
N SER A 689 -2.58 -16.44 4.75
CA SER A 689 -2.96 -17.64 5.51
C SER A 689 -4.08 -18.46 4.87
N VAL A 690 -3.92 -19.78 4.83
CA VAL A 690 -4.98 -20.73 4.44
C VAL A 690 -5.38 -21.63 5.59
N ASN A 691 -6.68 -21.88 5.74
CA ASN A 691 -7.20 -22.82 6.72
C ASN A 691 -7.18 -24.24 6.15
N VAL A 692 -6.50 -25.14 6.86
CA VAL A 692 -6.35 -26.54 6.47
C VAL A 692 -7.15 -27.42 7.41
N PHE A 693 -8.07 -28.19 6.82
CA PHE A 693 -9.02 -29.04 7.52
C PHE A 693 -8.60 -30.50 7.39
N LEU A 694 -8.36 -31.17 8.51
CA LEU A 694 -8.14 -32.62 8.51
C LEU A 694 -9.49 -33.33 8.41
N SER A 695 -9.70 -34.08 7.32
CA SER A 695 -10.89 -34.90 7.14
C SER A 695 -10.99 -35.97 8.23
N ALA A 696 -12.19 -36.54 8.40
CA ALA A 696 -12.32 -37.84 9.04
C ALA A 696 -11.42 -38.88 8.34
N CYS A 697 -10.94 -39.87 9.09
CA CYS A 697 -10.36 -41.07 8.48
C CYS A 697 -11.42 -41.77 7.61
N LYS A 698 -10.99 -42.42 6.53
CA LYS A 698 -11.92 -43.13 5.62
C LYS A 698 -12.50 -44.37 6.30
N ARG A 699 -13.60 -44.91 5.78
CA ARG A 699 -14.05 -46.26 6.17
C ARG A 699 -12.94 -47.26 5.89
N GLY A 700 -12.71 -48.18 6.82
CA GLY A 700 -11.55 -49.07 6.80
C GLY A 700 -10.27 -48.49 7.40
N GLU A 701 -10.25 -47.23 7.79
CA GLU A 701 -9.14 -46.58 8.50
C GLU A 701 -9.50 -46.29 9.96
N TRP A 702 -8.56 -46.47 10.87
CA TRP A 702 -8.65 -46.03 12.27
C TRP A 702 -7.58 -44.98 12.57
N TYR A 703 -7.85 -44.09 13.52
CA TYR A 703 -6.90 -43.03 13.89
C TYR A 703 -5.92 -43.54 14.95
N ASN A 704 -4.68 -43.81 14.53
CA ASN A 704 -3.63 -44.14 15.48
C ASN A 704 -3.14 -42.87 16.18
N LYS A 705 -3.52 -42.71 17.46
CA LYS A 705 -3.14 -41.58 18.32
C LYS A 705 -1.64 -41.46 18.58
N ALA A 706 -0.86 -42.54 18.43
CA ALA A 706 0.59 -42.49 18.59
C ALA A 706 1.29 -41.92 17.34
N ASP A 707 0.86 -42.39 16.15
CA ASP A 707 1.45 -42.00 14.87
C ASP A 707 0.82 -40.71 14.27
N LYS A 708 -0.29 -40.24 14.84
CA LYS A 708 -1.10 -39.11 14.34
C LYS A 708 -1.50 -39.21 12.86
N ARG A 709 -1.89 -40.41 12.45
CA ARG A 709 -2.34 -40.70 11.07
C ARG A 709 -3.50 -41.68 11.06
N CYS A 710 -4.28 -41.65 9.97
CA CYS A 710 -5.22 -42.71 9.64
C CYS A 710 -4.45 -43.93 9.14
N ILE A 711 -4.70 -45.11 9.72
CA ILE A 711 -4.07 -46.38 9.35
C ILE A 711 -5.17 -47.35 8.90
N ALA A 712 -4.95 -48.04 7.78
CA ALA A 712 -5.82 -49.11 7.31
C ALA A 712 -5.92 -50.25 8.34
N CYS A 713 -7.06 -50.92 8.44
CA CYS A 713 -7.14 -52.17 9.19
C CYS A 713 -6.24 -53.23 8.56
N GLU A 714 -5.47 -53.93 9.39
CA GLU A 714 -4.56 -55.02 8.98
C GLU A 714 -5.35 -56.29 8.61
N GLU A 715 -4.70 -57.24 7.93
CA GLU A 715 -5.31 -58.51 7.55
C GLU A 715 -5.85 -59.28 8.77
N GLY A 716 -7.07 -59.83 8.66
CA GLY A 716 -7.81 -60.41 9.77
C GLY A 716 -8.62 -59.40 10.61
N TYR A 717 -8.54 -58.10 10.29
CA TYR A 717 -9.33 -57.04 10.91
C TYR A 717 -10.07 -56.19 9.85
N ILE A 718 -11.18 -55.57 10.26
CA ILE A 718 -12.03 -54.76 9.38
C ILE A 718 -12.69 -53.61 10.13
N LYS A 719 -13.09 -52.54 9.42
CA LYS A 719 -13.90 -51.46 9.98
C LYS A 719 -14.95 -50.94 8.99
N PHE A 720 -16.22 -51.21 9.31
CA PHE A 720 -17.37 -50.85 8.46
C PHE A 720 -17.88 -49.41 8.64
N THR A 721 -17.78 -48.86 9.85
CA THR A 721 -18.45 -47.62 10.27
C THR A 721 -17.44 -46.48 10.48
N ASN A 722 -17.91 -45.25 10.67
CA ASN A 722 -17.03 -44.14 11.09
C ASN A 722 -17.03 -43.94 12.62
N SER A 723 -18.06 -44.42 13.32
CA SER A 723 -18.23 -44.33 14.77
C SER A 723 -17.12 -44.98 15.60
N THR A 724 -16.49 -46.07 15.13
CA THR A 724 -15.52 -46.85 15.91
C THR A 724 -14.10 -46.31 15.79
N THR A 725 -13.34 -46.34 16.89
CA THR A 725 -11.99 -45.76 16.97
C THR A 725 -10.85 -46.77 16.75
N VAL A 726 -11.18 -48.06 16.60
CA VAL A 726 -10.25 -49.19 16.41
C VAL A 726 -10.87 -50.14 15.39
N CYS A 727 -10.06 -50.96 14.72
CA CYS A 727 -10.55 -52.04 13.85
C CYS A 727 -11.09 -53.23 14.66
N GLU A 728 -12.09 -53.92 14.11
CA GLU A 728 -12.72 -55.09 14.71
C GLU A 728 -12.16 -56.37 14.10
N GLN A 729 -12.06 -57.44 14.89
CA GLN A 729 -11.54 -58.72 14.41
C GLN A 729 -12.57 -59.42 13.50
N CYS A 730 -12.10 -60.00 12.39
CA CYS A 730 -12.95 -60.70 11.42
C CYS A 730 -13.66 -61.92 12.07
N VAL A 731 -14.91 -62.15 11.69
CA VAL A 731 -15.73 -63.26 12.21
C VAL A 731 -15.57 -64.54 11.39
N THR A 732 -15.78 -65.69 12.04
CA THR A 732 -15.76 -67.01 11.39
C THR A 732 -16.72 -67.08 10.20
N GLY A 733 -16.24 -67.56 9.06
CA GLY A 733 -17.00 -67.60 7.80
C GLY A 733 -16.73 -66.43 6.84
N MET A 734 -15.95 -65.42 7.28
CA MET A 734 -15.44 -64.34 6.43
C MET A 734 -13.92 -64.35 6.35
N LEU A 735 -13.40 -63.80 5.25
CA LEU A 735 -12.02 -63.38 5.06
C LEU A 735 -11.99 -61.85 4.98
N CYS A 736 -11.29 -61.21 5.90
CA CYS A 736 -11.08 -59.76 5.91
C CYS A 736 -9.62 -59.48 5.50
N PRO A 737 -9.31 -59.21 4.22
CA PRO A 737 -7.95 -58.88 3.79
C PRO A 737 -7.44 -57.54 4.37
N GLY A 738 -8.33 -56.73 4.94
CA GLY A 738 -8.00 -55.48 5.64
C GLY A 738 -8.93 -54.34 5.24
N TYR A 739 -8.62 -53.13 5.72
CA TYR A 739 -9.33 -51.90 5.39
C TYR A 739 -10.86 -52.02 5.65
N ASN A 740 -11.72 -51.73 4.67
CA ASN A 740 -13.17 -51.99 4.71
C ASN A 740 -13.60 -53.17 3.81
N VAL A 741 -12.64 -53.95 3.31
CA VAL A 741 -12.85 -54.99 2.29
C VAL A 741 -13.08 -56.33 2.98
N TYR A 742 -14.08 -57.07 2.53
CA TYR A 742 -14.31 -58.45 2.96
C TYR A 742 -14.68 -59.36 1.80
N SER A 743 -14.45 -60.66 2.00
CA SER A 743 -15.20 -61.71 1.32
C SER A 743 -15.80 -62.70 2.30
N LEU A 744 -16.83 -63.44 1.87
CA LEU A 744 -17.25 -64.67 2.54
C LEU A 744 -16.29 -65.82 2.20
N LEU A 745 -16.51 -66.97 2.83
CA LEU A 745 -15.85 -68.25 2.56
C LEU A 745 -16.88 -69.27 2.06
N ASP A 746 -16.46 -70.23 1.23
CA ASP A 746 -17.34 -71.30 0.75
C ASP A 746 -18.02 -72.05 1.91
N GLY A 747 -19.31 -72.34 1.75
CA GLY A 747 -20.16 -72.89 2.81
C GLY A 747 -20.75 -71.86 3.79
N TYR A 748 -20.46 -70.56 3.67
CA TYR A 748 -21.05 -69.49 4.49
C TYR A 748 -21.88 -68.49 3.65
N TRP A 749 -22.88 -67.88 4.27
CA TRP A 749 -23.79 -66.91 3.65
C TRP A 749 -24.11 -65.73 4.58
N MET A 750 -24.69 -64.67 4.02
CA MET A 750 -25.11 -63.47 4.76
C MET A 750 -26.62 -63.21 4.60
N ALA A 751 -27.30 -62.91 5.70
CA ALA A 751 -28.76 -62.76 5.71
C ALA A 751 -29.26 -61.47 5.01
N PRO A 752 -30.33 -61.51 4.21
CA PRO A 752 -30.88 -60.34 3.52
C PRO A 752 -31.21 -59.14 4.42
N GLY A 753 -31.53 -59.36 5.70
CA GLY A 753 -31.80 -58.29 6.67
C GLY A 753 -30.60 -57.37 6.99
N VAL A 754 -29.37 -57.77 6.62
CA VAL A 754 -28.15 -56.97 6.88
C VAL A 754 -28.14 -55.65 6.11
N SER A 755 -28.86 -55.53 4.99
CA SER A 755 -29.00 -54.26 4.26
C SER A 755 -29.80 -53.20 5.02
N VAL A 756 -30.46 -53.57 6.13
CA VAL A 756 -31.25 -52.67 6.99
C VAL A 756 -30.44 -52.20 8.22
N CYS A 757 -29.20 -52.67 8.39
CA CYS A 757 -28.30 -52.18 9.44
C CYS A 757 -27.90 -50.73 9.19
N ASP A 758 -28.16 -49.87 10.18
CA ASP A 758 -27.82 -48.45 10.19
C ASP A 758 -26.30 -48.22 10.06
N ALA A 759 -25.89 -47.03 9.61
CA ALA A 759 -24.54 -46.75 9.13
C ALA A 759 -23.43 -46.87 10.20
N ASP A 760 -23.79 -46.89 11.48
CA ASP A 760 -22.86 -46.90 12.62
C ASP A 760 -22.99 -48.10 13.59
N ASP A 761 -23.83 -49.11 13.31
CA ASP A 761 -23.90 -50.37 14.10
C ASP A 761 -23.15 -51.54 13.41
N ALA A 762 -21.86 -51.70 13.74
CA ALA A 762 -21.05 -52.81 13.27
C ALA A 762 -21.51 -54.18 13.81
N ALA A 763 -22.11 -54.22 15.01
CA ALA A 763 -22.59 -55.46 15.63
C ALA A 763 -23.85 -56.00 14.96
N CYS A 764 -24.59 -55.18 14.21
CA CYS A 764 -25.68 -55.61 13.34
C CYS A 764 -25.15 -56.44 12.15
N VAL A 765 -24.11 -55.95 11.46
CA VAL A 765 -23.51 -56.62 10.29
C VAL A 765 -22.82 -57.92 10.70
N MET A 766 -21.99 -57.89 11.75
CA MET A 766 -21.23 -59.06 12.23
C MET A 766 -22.10 -60.22 12.75
N ARG A 767 -23.40 -60.00 12.99
CA ARG A 767 -24.36 -61.06 13.40
C ARG A 767 -25.09 -61.72 12.22
N GLY A 768 -24.97 -61.18 11.01
CA GLY A 768 -25.72 -61.63 9.85
C GLY A 768 -25.09 -62.76 9.05
N VAL A 769 -23.93 -63.27 9.49
CA VAL A 769 -23.17 -64.33 8.80
C VAL A 769 -23.50 -65.69 9.42
N TYR A 770 -23.83 -66.66 8.58
CA TYR A 770 -24.27 -67.99 8.98
C TYR A 770 -23.64 -69.08 8.11
N GLU A 771 -23.51 -70.29 8.67
CA GLU A 771 -23.09 -71.47 7.92
C GLU A 771 -24.29 -72.04 7.13
N CYS A 772 -24.03 -72.54 5.92
CA CYS A 772 -25.05 -73.21 5.10
C CYS A 772 -25.28 -74.65 5.56
N THR A 773 -26.55 -75.07 5.63
CA THR A 773 -26.96 -76.45 5.93
C THR A 773 -26.40 -77.48 4.94
N TRP A 774 -26.23 -77.09 3.67
CA TRP A 774 -25.56 -77.87 2.65
C TRP A 774 -24.33 -77.12 2.14
N GLN A 775 -23.16 -77.36 2.76
CA GLN A 775 -21.90 -76.67 2.43
C GLN A 775 -21.50 -76.75 0.94
N VAL A 776 -21.95 -77.78 0.20
CA VAL A 776 -21.65 -77.98 -1.24
C VAL A 776 -22.59 -77.20 -2.16
N ALA A 777 -23.70 -76.68 -1.64
CA ALA A 777 -24.70 -75.94 -2.41
C ALA A 777 -24.39 -74.43 -2.49
N CYS A 778 -23.87 -73.84 -1.40
CA CYS A 778 -23.54 -72.42 -1.30
C CYS A 778 -22.13 -72.10 -1.82
N LYS A 779 -22.00 -71.22 -2.83
CA LYS A 779 -20.72 -70.62 -3.21
C LYS A 779 -20.47 -69.37 -2.37
N GLY A 780 -19.37 -69.33 -1.63
CA GLY A 780 -18.99 -68.23 -0.74
C GLY A 780 -18.21 -67.11 -1.42
N ASN A 781 -18.16 -67.06 -2.75
CA ASN A 781 -17.34 -66.12 -3.52
C ASN A 781 -17.96 -64.71 -3.63
N TYR A 782 -18.46 -64.19 -2.51
CA TYR A 782 -18.97 -62.82 -2.37
C TYR A 782 -17.87 -61.95 -1.80
N SER A 783 -17.44 -60.93 -2.55
CA SER A 783 -16.56 -59.87 -2.07
C SER A 783 -17.26 -58.51 -2.17
N GLY A 784 -16.97 -57.60 -1.23
CA GLY A 784 -17.68 -56.33 -1.16
C GLY A 784 -16.89 -55.18 -0.52
N GLU A 785 -17.05 -54.00 -1.10
CA GLU A 785 -16.68 -52.71 -0.51
C GLU A 785 -17.95 -51.89 -0.28
N ARG A 786 -18.20 -51.37 0.93
CA ARG A 786 -19.39 -50.56 1.23
C ARG A 786 -19.21 -49.10 0.80
N GLY A 787 -19.19 -48.89 -0.52
CA GLY A 787 -19.22 -47.57 -1.16
C GLY A 787 -20.51 -46.79 -0.86
N ASN A 788 -20.48 -45.47 -1.01
CA ASN A 788 -21.64 -44.61 -0.77
C ASN A 788 -22.63 -44.65 -1.96
N VAL A 789 -23.92 -44.84 -1.72
CA VAL A 789 -24.83 -43.78 -1.23
C VAL A 789 -26.10 -44.42 -0.66
N ASP A 790 -26.67 -45.41 -1.35
CA ASP A 790 -27.80 -46.21 -0.86
C ASP A 790 -27.34 -47.50 -0.17
N GLY A 791 -27.94 -47.85 0.96
CA GLY A 791 -27.44 -48.89 1.88
C GLY A 791 -27.63 -50.36 1.45
N SER A 792 -28.18 -50.61 0.26
CA SER A 792 -28.55 -51.93 -0.24
C SER A 792 -27.35 -52.76 -0.70
N LEU A 793 -27.23 -53.99 -0.20
CA LEU A 793 -26.32 -54.99 -0.75
C LEU A 793 -26.87 -55.48 -2.10
N HIS A 794 -26.24 -55.10 -3.21
CA HIS A 794 -26.68 -55.51 -4.54
C HIS A 794 -26.14 -56.92 -4.86
N VAL A 795 -27.00 -57.92 -4.78
CA VAL A 795 -26.68 -59.32 -5.10
C VAL A 795 -27.03 -59.57 -6.58
N PRO A 796 -26.10 -60.04 -7.43
CA PRO A 796 -26.44 -60.52 -8.77
C PRO A 796 -27.20 -61.85 -8.68
N ASP A 797 -28.35 -61.96 -9.34
CA ASP A 797 -29.30 -63.06 -9.15
C ASP A 797 -28.74 -64.48 -9.48
N ASP A 798 -27.71 -64.57 -10.34
CA ASP A 798 -27.23 -65.82 -10.93
C ASP A 798 -26.16 -66.59 -10.11
N SER A 799 -25.82 -66.21 -8.86
CA SER A 799 -24.56 -66.66 -8.22
C SER A 799 -24.58 -67.38 -6.87
N LEU A 800 -25.70 -67.48 -6.12
CA LEU A 800 -25.67 -68.11 -4.78
C LEU A 800 -25.44 -69.63 -4.80
N CYS A 801 -26.09 -70.34 -5.72
CA CYS A 801 -26.16 -71.80 -5.70
C CYS A 801 -25.19 -72.50 -6.67
N SER A 802 -24.95 -73.78 -6.43
CA SER A 802 -24.35 -74.70 -7.41
C SER A 802 -25.41 -75.21 -8.39
N THR A 803 -24.98 -75.52 -9.62
CA THR A 803 -25.88 -75.90 -10.73
C THR A 803 -26.70 -77.15 -10.41
N GLY A 804 -28.03 -77.04 -10.49
CA GLY A 804 -28.99 -78.10 -10.19
C GLY A 804 -29.89 -77.81 -8.98
N TYR A 805 -29.55 -76.78 -8.19
CA TYR A 805 -30.34 -76.30 -7.06
C TYR A 805 -31.04 -74.97 -7.39
N SER A 806 -32.30 -74.83 -6.99
CA SER A 806 -33.16 -73.68 -7.29
C SER A 806 -32.94 -72.50 -6.32
N HIS A 807 -33.23 -71.30 -6.79
CA HIS A 807 -32.99 -70.04 -6.09
C HIS A 807 -34.23 -69.49 -5.35
N ASP A 808 -35.44 -69.87 -5.77
CA ASP A 808 -36.66 -69.11 -5.47
C ASP A 808 -37.17 -69.22 -4.02
N VAL A 809 -36.88 -70.31 -3.30
CA VAL A 809 -37.34 -70.52 -1.91
C VAL A 809 -36.26 -71.17 -1.04
N VAL A 810 -35.66 -70.35 -0.18
CA VAL A 810 -34.69 -70.69 0.90
C VAL A 810 -33.40 -71.36 0.40
N LEU A 811 -32.28 -70.61 0.50
CA LEU A 811 -30.92 -70.93 0.05
C LEU A 811 -30.66 -72.39 -0.37
N CYS A 812 -30.81 -72.65 -1.67
CA CYS A 812 -30.32 -73.84 -2.35
C CYS A 812 -30.81 -75.20 -1.78
N ASP A 813 -31.94 -75.24 -1.06
CA ASP A 813 -32.46 -76.44 -0.38
C ASP A 813 -33.37 -77.31 -1.29
N HIS A 814 -33.59 -76.88 -2.53
CA HIS A 814 -34.50 -77.52 -3.51
C HIS A 814 -33.81 -77.77 -4.86
N CYS A 815 -34.22 -78.82 -5.58
CA CYS A 815 -33.77 -79.09 -6.95
C CYS A 815 -34.52 -78.26 -8.00
N ASP A 816 -33.90 -78.04 -9.15
CA ASP A 816 -34.47 -77.27 -10.25
C ASP A 816 -35.70 -77.94 -10.91
N SER A 817 -36.67 -77.13 -11.33
CA SER A 817 -38.02 -77.60 -11.68
C SER A 817 -38.08 -78.48 -12.94
N GLY A 818 -38.94 -79.51 -12.90
CA GLY A 818 -39.32 -80.31 -14.07
C GLY A 818 -38.46 -81.56 -14.38
N PHE A 819 -37.25 -81.70 -13.81
CA PHE A 819 -36.38 -82.86 -14.15
C PHE A 819 -35.68 -83.56 -12.98
N TYR A 820 -35.55 -82.98 -11.79
CA TYR A 820 -34.70 -83.52 -10.71
C TYR A 820 -35.41 -83.77 -9.37
N SER A 821 -34.87 -84.68 -8.57
CA SER A 821 -35.30 -85.01 -7.21
C SER A 821 -34.10 -85.29 -6.29
N ILE A 822 -34.20 -84.97 -5.00
CA ILE A 822 -33.11 -85.14 -4.02
C ILE A 822 -32.93 -86.63 -3.67
N ASP A 823 -31.71 -87.15 -3.80
CA ASP A 823 -31.35 -88.49 -3.34
C ASP A 823 -30.88 -88.54 -1.87
N SER A 824 -30.61 -89.74 -1.34
CA SER A 824 -30.22 -89.94 0.06
C SER A 824 -28.85 -89.35 0.46
N SER A 825 -28.15 -88.66 -0.45
CA SER A 825 -26.92 -87.89 -0.19
C SER A 825 -27.10 -86.37 -0.31
N GLY A 826 -28.33 -85.89 -0.57
CA GLY A 826 -28.64 -84.47 -0.75
C GLY A 826 -28.44 -83.96 -2.18
N VAL A 827 -28.24 -84.86 -3.16
CA VAL A 827 -27.89 -84.52 -4.54
C VAL A 827 -29.07 -84.75 -5.49
N CYS A 828 -29.29 -83.79 -6.40
CA CYS A 828 -30.36 -83.80 -7.39
C CYS A 828 -30.14 -84.82 -8.52
N LYS A 829 -31.14 -85.69 -8.79
CA LYS A 829 -31.16 -86.77 -9.81
C LYS A 829 -32.54 -87.02 -10.42
N ASP A 830 -32.55 -87.50 -11.66
CA ASP A 830 -33.72 -87.66 -12.54
C ASP A 830 -34.84 -88.59 -11.99
N CYS A 831 -36.12 -88.22 -12.17
CA CYS A 831 -37.27 -89.11 -11.83
C CYS A 831 -37.37 -90.33 -12.79
N PRO A 832 -37.73 -91.54 -12.30
CA PRO A 832 -37.95 -92.73 -13.14
C PRO A 832 -39.35 -92.78 -13.81
N ALA A 833 -39.52 -93.66 -14.80
CA ALA A 833 -40.70 -93.68 -15.68
C ALA A 833 -42.03 -94.13 -15.02
N LEU A 834 -43.10 -93.37 -15.28
CA LEU A 834 -44.41 -93.40 -14.57
C LEU A 834 -45.12 -94.76 -14.43
N TRP A 835 -44.89 -95.74 -15.31
CA TRP A 835 -45.74 -96.95 -15.37
C TRP A 835 -45.57 -97.88 -14.15
N LEU A 836 -44.41 -97.86 -13.49
CA LEU A 836 -44.15 -98.63 -12.28
C LEU A 836 -45.01 -98.16 -11.09
N SER A 837 -45.26 -96.84 -10.98
CA SER A 837 -45.97 -96.21 -9.86
C SER A 837 -47.42 -96.64 -9.72
N TRP A 838 -48.10 -96.93 -10.84
CA TRP A 838 -49.51 -97.35 -10.84
C TRP A 838 -49.73 -98.76 -10.24
N VAL A 839 -48.69 -99.60 -10.23
CA VAL A 839 -48.74 -100.93 -9.60
C VAL A 839 -48.82 -100.78 -8.07
N SER A 840 -48.01 -99.88 -7.50
CA SER A 840 -47.90 -99.63 -6.06
C SER A 840 -49.21 -99.11 -5.45
N VAL A 841 -49.83 -98.10 -6.07
CA VAL A 841 -51.12 -97.53 -5.63
C VAL A 841 -52.24 -98.57 -5.64
N SER A 842 -52.26 -99.44 -6.66
CA SER A 842 -53.28 -100.49 -6.79
C SER A 842 -53.23 -101.53 -5.66
N LEU A 843 -52.02 -101.85 -5.17
CA LEU A 843 -51.82 -102.78 -4.06
C LEU A 843 -52.23 -102.16 -2.71
N LEU A 844 -51.94 -100.88 -2.49
CA LEU A 844 -52.28 -100.14 -1.27
C LEU A 844 -53.79 -100.07 -1.02
N LEU A 845 -54.57 -99.72 -2.05
CA LEU A 845 -56.04 -99.64 -1.97
C LEU A 845 -56.68 -101.00 -1.64
N LEU A 846 -56.12 -102.10 -2.17
CA LEU A 846 -56.60 -103.45 -1.88
C LEU A 846 -56.38 -103.83 -0.41
N GLY A 847 -55.23 -103.47 0.17
CA GLY A 847 -54.92 -103.70 1.59
C GLY A 847 -55.89 -102.98 2.54
N PHE A 848 -56.24 -101.73 2.24
CA PHE A 848 -57.17 -100.93 3.05
C PHE A 848 -58.57 -101.57 3.13
N ALA A 849 -59.07 -102.06 2.00
CA ALA A 849 -60.37 -102.72 1.92
C ALA A 849 -60.44 -104.05 2.73
N VAL A 850 -59.32 -104.78 2.83
CA VAL A 850 -59.22 -105.99 3.66
C VAL A 850 -59.23 -105.63 5.15
N ALA A 851 -58.44 -104.65 5.58
CA ALA A 851 -58.35 -104.24 6.97
C ALA A 851 -59.71 -103.79 7.53
N LEU A 852 -60.47 -102.98 6.78
CA LEU A 852 -61.78 -102.47 7.19
C LEU A 852 -62.79 -103.60 7.47
N ARG A 853 -62.78 -104.68 6.67
CA ARG A 853 -63.66 -105.86 6.89
C ARG A 853 -63.32 -106.61 8.18
N VAL A 854 -62.03 -106.73 8.52
CA VAL A 854 -61.58 -107.40 9.76
C VAL A 854 -62.05 -106.64 11.00
N CYS A 855 -61.95 -105.31 10.99
CA CYS A 855 -62.42 -104.46 12.10
C CYS A 855 -63.93 -104.62 12.36
N ILE A 856 -64.76 -104.64 11.31
CA ILE A 856 -66.21 -104.80 11.43
C ILE A 856 -66.58 -106.17 12.03
N TRP A 857 -65.88 -107.24 11.61
CA TRP A 857 -66.10 -108.60 12.15
C TRP A 857 -65.74 -108.71 13.63
N LEU A 858 -64.58 -108.17 14.03
CA LEU A 858 -64.12 -108.17 15.43
C LEU A 858 -65.06 -107.38 16.36
N PHE A 859 -65.59 -106.25 15.90
CA PHE A 859 -66.53 -105.45 16.69
C PHE A 859 -67.83 -106.21 16.98
N TYR A 860 -68.33 -106.98 16.01
CA TYR A 860 -69.50 -107.84 16.19
C TYR A 860 -69.23 -108.96 17.20
N ALA A 861 -68.07 -109.62 17.10
CA ALA A 861 -67.65 -110.69 18.01
C ALA A 861 -67.54 -110.22 19.48
N MET A 862 -66.91 -109.07 19.73
CA MET A 862 -66.81 -108.49 21.08
C MET A 862 -68.19 -108.19 21.67
N ARG A 863 -69.12 -107.64 20.88
CA ARG A 863 -70.49 -107.33 21.32
C ARG A 863 -71.26 -108.59 21.75
N THR A 864 -71.04 -109.73 21.10
CA THR A 864 -71.60 -111.02 21.52
C THR A 864 -70.93 -111.61 22.76
N TYR A 865 -69.63 -111.39 22.97
CA TYR A 865 -68.90 -111.89 24.14
C TYR A 865 -69.36 -111.21 25.43
N TYR A 866 -69.41 -109.88 25.46
CA TYR A 866 -69.80 -109.11 26.65
C TYR A 866 -71.23 -109.39 27.13
N ARG A 867 -72.18 -109.64 26.21
CA ARG A 867 -73.56 -109.99 26.57
C ARG A 867 -73.72 -111.35 27.24
N LYS A 868 -72.71 -112.23 27.20
CA LYS A 868 -72.82 -113.63 27.64
C LYS A 868 -72.19 -113.91 29.02
N ASN A 869 -71.41 -112.96 29.55
CA ASN A 869 -70.58 -113.13 30.75
C ASN A 869 -70.90 -112.12 31.88
N ALA A 870 -72.11 -111.54 31.89
CA ALA A 870 -72.45 -110.43 32.80
C ALA A 870 -72.53 -110.81 34.29
N ASP A 871 -72.92 -112.05 34.61
CA ASP A 871 -73.27 -112.48 35.98
C ASP A 871 -72.10 -113.02 36.83
N LYS A 872 -70.87 -112.54 36.59
CA LYS A 872 -69.76 -112.67 37.57
C LYS A 872 -68.99 -111.36 37.69
N THR A 873 -69.12 -110.73 38.85
CA THR A 873 -68.46 -109.47 39.22
C THR A 873 -66.94 -109.60 39.25
N ASN A 874 -66.25 -108.56 38.79
CA ASN A 874 -64.81 -108.39 39.02
C ASN A 874 -64.41 -106.91 38.93
N GLU A 875 -64.45 -106.19 40.05
CA GLU A 875 -64.20 -104.74 40.13
C GLU A 875 -62.77 -104.34 39.68
N HIS A 876 -61.83 -105.29 39.73
CA HIS A 876 -60.47 -105.14 39.20
C HIS A 876 -60.41 -104.65 37.74
N LEU A 877 -61.43 -104.93 36.91
CA LEU A 877 -61.46 -104.47 35.52
C LEU A 877 -61.69 -102.95 35.42
N ILE A 878 -62.51 -102.38 36.30
CA ILE A 878 -62.86 -100.95 36.30
C ILE A 878 -61.68 -100.10 36.78
N HIS A 879 -60.93 -100.56 37.77
CA HIS A 879 -59.73 -99.86 38.25
C HIS A 879 -58.59 -99.85 37.22
N SER A 880 -58.46 -100.92 36.41
CA SER A 880 -57.47 -100.99 35.32
C SER A 880 -57.76 -99.95 34.22
N LEU A 881 -59.02 -99.87 33.77
CA LEU A 881 -59.45 -98.94 32.70
C LEU A 881 -59.29 -97.46 33.07
N LYS A 882 -59.32 -97.10 34.36
CA LYS A 882 -59.08 -95.71 34.83
C LYS A 882 -57.60 -95.35 35.03
N THR A 883 -56.67 -96.31 34.95
CA THR A 883 -55.24 -96.07 35.30
C THR A 883 -54.23 -96.51 34.25
N ARG A 884 -54.65 -97.06 33.10
CA ARG A 884 -53.73 -97.52 32.04
C ARG A 884 -54.11 -97.07 30.62
N GLY A 885 -53.20 -96.32 30.00
CA GLY A 885 -53.09 -96.17 28.55
C GLY A 885 -54.18 -95.32 27.88
N ALA A 886 -55.36 -95.91 27.62
CA ALA A 886 -56.28 -95.46 26.59
C ALA A 886 -56.71 -93.98 26.70
N VAL A 887 -56.99 -93.49 27.92
CA VAL A 887 -57.42 -92.09 28.15
C VAL A 887 -56.28 -91.10 27.91
N ASN A 888 -55.06 -91.41 28.36
CA ASN A 888 -53.88 -90.56 28.12
C ASN A 888 -53.47 -90.56 26.64
N ILE A 889 -53.62 -91.69 25.94
CA ILE A 889 -53.40 -91.78 24.50
C ILE A 889 -54.40 -90.87 23.78
N LEU A 890 -55.69 -90.94 24.10
CA LEU A 890 -56.72 -90.12 23.45
C LEU A 890 -56.53 -88.61 23.72
N LEU A 891 -56.19 -88.24 24.96
CA LEU A 891 -55.88 -86.85 25.33
C LEU A 891 -54.62 -86.34 24.63
N GLY A 892 -53.55 -87.14 24.58
CA GLY A 892 -52.31 -86.76 23.90
C GLY A 892 -52.51 -86.51 22.40
N HIS A 893 -53.33 -87.31 21.71
CA HIS A 893 -53.60 -87.10 20.28
C HIS A 893 -54.50 -85.87 20.02
N MET A 894 -55.45 -85.56 20.91
CA MET A 894 -56.17 -84.28 20.89
C MET A 894 -55.23 -83.08 21.12
N GLN A 895 -54.24 -83.23 21.99
CA GLN A 895 -53.26 -82.20 22.31
C GLN A 895 -52.30 -81.93 21.14
N VAL A 896 -51.86 -82.98 20.43
CA VAL A 896 -51.08 -82.85 19.18
C VAL A 896 -51.89 -82.13 18.11
N LEU A 897 -53.16 -82.47 17.90
CA LEU A 897 -54.02 -81.79 16.92
C LEU A 897 -54.19 -80.29 17.23
N LEU A 898 -54.34 -79.91 18.51
CA LEU A 898 -54.37 -78.50 18.94
C LEU A 898 -53.03 -77.78 18.72
N GLN A 899 -51.90 -78.46 18.95
CA GLN A 899 -50.56 -77.88 18.73
C GLN A 899 -50.23 -77.72 17.24
N THR A 900 -50.66 -78.64 16.37
CA THR A 900 -50.54 -78.44 14.93
C THR A 900 -51.42 -77.30 14.43
N ALA A 901 -52.58 -77.07 15.03
CA ALA A 901 -53.47 -75.96 14.66
C ALA A 901 -52.92 -74.58 15.07
N THR A 902 -52.09 -74.49 16.12
CA THR A 902 -51.43 -73.23 16.51
C THR A 902 -50.10 -72.98 15.79
N LEU A 903 -49.38 -74.03 15.35
CA LEU A 903 -48.19 -73.90 14.51
C LEU A 903 -48.47 -73.26 13.13
N PHE A 904 -49.71 -73.27 12.66
CA PHE A 904 -50.13 -72.57 11.43
C PHE A 904 -50.08 -71.03 11.51
N ALA A 905 -49.92 -70.44 12.71
CA ALA A 905 -50.09 -69.00 12.93
C ALA A 905 -48.78 -68.21 13.16
N SER A 906 -47.61 -68.85 13.29
CA SER A 906 -46.35 -68.15 13.60
C SER A 906 -45.09 -68.92 13.23
N SER A 907 -44.35 -68.38 12.24
CA SER A 907 -42.92 -68.61 11.96
C SER A 907 -42.37 -70.05 12.07
N MET A 908 -42.32 -70.78 10.95
CA MET A 908 -41.35 -71.87 10.77
C MET A 908 -39.97 -71.25 10.47
N PRO A 909 -38.88 -71.63 11.17
CA PRO A 909 -38.11 -72.80 10.71
C PRO A 909 -37.71 -73.82 11.81
N ASP A 910 -37.33 -73.36 13.01
CA ASP A 910 -36.57 -74.12 14.04
C ASP A 910 -37.19 -75.44 14.55
N ASN A 911 -38.50 -75.62 14.34
CA ASN A 911 -39.23 -76.80 14.80
C ASN A 911 -39.34 -77.89 13.71
N PHE A 912 -39.05 -77.57 12.44
CA PHE A 912 -39.05 -78.55 11.35
C PHE A 912 -37.80 -79.47 11.43
N PHE A 913 -36.60 -78.90 11.56
CA PHE A 913 -35.35 -79.65 11.70
C PHE A 913 -35.34 -80.63 12.89
N LYS A 914 -36.03 -80.29 13.98
CA LYS A 914 -36.19 -81.16 15.17
C LYS A 914 -37.19 -82.30 14.96
N PHE A 915 -38.04 -82.22 13.94
CA PHE A 915 -38.99 -83.28 13.58
C PHE A 915 -38.36 -84.28 12.60
N VAL A 916 -37.65 -83.79 11.57
CA VAL A 916 -36.95 -84.63 10.58
C VAL A 916 -35.94 -85.58 11.24
N THR A 917 -35.17 -85.08 12.20
CA THR A 917 -34.20 -85.88 12.97
C THR A 917 -34.82 -87.00 13.81
N CYS A 918 -36.13 -86.94 14.11
CA CYS A 918 -36.84 -87.96 14.89
C CYS A 918 -37.34 -89.13 14.01
N ALA A 919 -37.59 -88.89 12.72
CA ALA A 919 -38.08 -89.91 11.78
C ALA A 919 -37.04 -90.99 11.44
N ALA A 920 -35.74 -90.69 11.58
CA ALA A 920 -34.63 -91.60 11.27
C ALA A 920 -34.55 -92.84 12.19
N PHE A 921 -35.29 -92.89 13.31
CA PHE A 921 -35.17 -93.93 14.33
C PHE A 921 -36.05 -95.20 14.07
N LEU A 922 -36.76 -95.27 12.94
CA LEU A 922 -37.76 -96.33 12.68
C LEU A 922 -37.47 -97.25 11.48
N ASP A 923 -36.36 -97.04 10.77
CA ASP A 923 -35.77 -97.98 9.78
C ASP A 923 -36.76 -98.56 8.73
N LEU A 924 -37.68 -97.70 8.25
CA LEU A 924 -38.63 -97.99 7.17
C LEU A 924 -38.10 -97.44 5.83
N SER A 925 -38.44 -98.08 4.71
CA SER A 925 -37.92 -97.79 3.37
C SER A 925 -38.28 -96.38 2.87
N TYR A 926 -37.38 -95.42 3.10
CA TYR A 926 -37.52 -94.00 2.70
C TYR A 926 -37.82 -93.80 1.20
N ILE A 927 -37.43 -94.76 0.36
CA ILE A 927 -37.66 -94.78 -1.10
C ILE A 927 -39.15 -94.67 -1.47
N ASP A 928 -40.06 -95.27 -0.69
CA ASP A 928 -41.51 -95.21 -0.95
C ASP A 928 -42.12 -93.82 -0.64
N TRP A 929 -41.40 -92.97 0.12
CA TRP A 929 -41.88 -91.65 0.56
C TRP A 929 -41.59 -90.54 -0.46
N LEU A 930 -40.48 -90.66 -1.20
CA LEU A 930 -40.08 -89.76 -2.27
C LEU A 930 -40.86 -90.02 -3.58
N GLY A 931 -41.15 -91.29 -3.90
CA GLY A 931 -41.83 -91.67 -5.16
C GLY A 931 -43.22 -91.04 -5.36
N LEU A 932 -43.85 -90.54 -4.29
CA LEU A 932 -45.12 -89.80 -4.36
C LEU A 932 -44.99 -88.35 -4.89
N SER A 933 -43.80 -87.77 -4.92
CA SER A 933 -43.60 -86.39 -5.42
C SER A 933 -43.80 -86.30 -6.94
N CYS A 934 -43.05 -87.09 -7.74
CA CYS A 934 -43.24 -87.12 -9.21
C CYS A 934 -44.65 -87.61 -9.62
N ILE A 935 -45.45 -88.20 -8.71
CA ILE A 935 -46.86 -88.60 -8.95
C ILE A 935 -47.81 -87.42 -8.72
N TYR A 936 -47.65 -86.66 -7.63
CA TYR A 936 -48.55 -85.56 -7.29
C TYR A 936 -48.51 -84.44 -8.34
N GLU A 937 -47.30 -84.12 -8.80
CA GLU A 937 -47.03 -83.17 -9.89
C GLU A 937 -47.60 -83.67 -11.23
N ALA A 938 -47.43 -84.96 -11.54
CA ALA A 938 -48.04 -85.59 -12.72
C ALA A 938 -49.59 -85.68 -12.67
N MET A 939 -50.21 -85.38 -11.53
CA MET A 939 -51.66 -85.21 -11.38
C MET A 939 -52.10 -83.73 -11.37
N GLY A 940 -51.16 -82.79 -11.58
CA GLY A 940 -51.43 -81.35 -11.71
C GLY A 940 -51.53 -80.60 -10.39
N GLY A 941 -50.94 -81.10 -9.31
CA GLY A 941 -50.86 -80.39 -8.02
C GLY A 941 -49.55 -79.61 -7.83
N GLU A 942 -49.65 -78.36 -7.38
CA GLU A 942 -48.50 -77.51 -7.00
C GLU A 942 -47.77 -78.12 -5.78
N MET A 943 -46.43 -78.20 -5.80
CA MET A 943 -45.68 -79.00 -4.80
C MET A 943 -45.94 -78.58 -3.35
N ASP A 944 -46.10 -77.28 -3.09
CA ASP A 944 -46.40 -76.71 -1.77
C ASP A 944 -47.60 -77.38 -1.10
N SER A 945 -48.69 -77.63 -1.85
CA SER A 945 -49.88 -78.30 -1.32
C SER A 945 -49.66 -79.81 -1.08
N GLY A 946 -48.74 -80.43 -1.81
CA GLY A 946 -48.38 -81.84 -1.66
C GLY A 946 -47.77 -82.16 -0.28
N TYR A 947 -47.00 -81.25 0.29
CA TYR A 947 -46.42 -81.38 1.64
C TYR A 947 -47.51 -81.55 2.71
N TYR A 948 -48.53 -80.68 2.69
CA TYR A 948 -49.65 -80.75 3.64
C TYR A 948 -50.49 -82.02 3.48
N VAL A 949 -50.70 -82.50 2.25
CA VAL A 949 -51.42 -83.76 1.98
C VAL A 949 -50.66 -84.96 2.56
N LYS A 950 -49.33 -85.04 2.37
CA LYS A 950 -48.49 -86.08 2.99
C LYS A 950 -48.60 -86.05 4.53
N PHE A 951 -48.61 -84.86 5.13
CA PHE A 951 -48.72 -84.69 6.59
C PHE A 951 -50.08 -85.16 7.15
N VAL A 952 -51.19 -84.85 6.48
CA VAL A 952 -52.55 -85.30 6.88
C VAL A 952 -52.68 -86.82 6.79
N ILE A 953 -52.12 -87.45 5.75
CA ILE A 953 -52.11 -88.92 5.63
C ILE A 953 -51.32 -89.56 6.77
N PHE A 954 -50.14 -89.02 7.11
CA PHE A 954 -49.33 -89.50 8.23
C PHE A 954 -49.98 -89.28 9.59
N ALA A 955 -50.75 -88.21 9.80
CA ALA A 955 -51.51 -87.99 11.03
C ALA A 955 -52.64 -89.02 11.24
N LEU A 956 -53.19 -89.59 10.17
CA LEU A 956 -54.27 -90.59 10.22
C LEU A 956 -53.77 -92.03 10.34
N LEU A 957 -52.55 -92.35 9.88
CA LEU A 957 -51.96 -93.69 9.96
C LEU A 957 -51.96 -94.30 11.38
N PRO A 958 -51.51 -93.59 12.44
CA PRO A 958 -51.51 -94.11 13.81
C PRO A 958 -52.89 -94.50 14.32
N PHE A 959 -53.95 -93.81 13.88
CA PHE A 959 -55.33 -94.12 14.27
C PHE A 959 -55.78 -95.47 13.71
N LEU A 960 -55.40 -95.77 12.47
CA LEU A 960 -55.70 -97.03 11.78
C LEU A 960 -54.88 -98.21 12.35
N VAL A 961 -53.60 -97.98 12.65
CA VAL A 961 -52.67 -99.02 13.14
C VAL A 961 -52.85 -99.34 14.63
N SER A 962 -53.24 -98.36 15.46
CA SER A 962 -53.38 -98.56 16.91
C SER A 962 -54.70 -99.20 17.34
N LEU A 963 -55.79 -99.06 16.56
CA LEU A 963 -57.12 -99.61 16.90
C LEU A 963 -57.09 -101.12 17.27
N PRO A 964 -56.45 -102.00 16.48
CA PRO A 964 -56.34 -103.43 16.81
C PRO A 964 -55.50 -103.72 18.06
N ILE A 965 -54.52 -102.87 18.36
CA ILE A 965 -53.61 -103.02 19.51
C ILE A 965 -54.30 -102.60 20.80
N ILE A 966 -55.05 -101.49 20.78
CA ILE A 966 -55.86 -101.01 21.91
C ILE A 966 -56.92 -102.07 22.28
N CYS A 967 -57.58 -102.68 21.29
CA CYS A 967 -58.50 -103.80 21.53
C CYS A 967 -57.82 -105.08 22.06
N LYS A 968 -56.54 -105.34 21.74
CA LYS A 968 -55.77 -106.45 22.33
C LYS A 968 -55.37 -106.18 23.79
N ILE A 969 -54.94 -104.97 24.12
CA ILE A 969 -54.46 -104.61 25.48
C ILE A 969 -55.59 -104.69 26.52
N ALA A 970 -56.84 -104.48 26.09
CA ALA A 970 -58.03 -104.71 26.93
C ALA A 970 -58.21 -106.16 27.43
N ILE A 971 -57.36 -107.10 27.00
CA ILE A 971 -57.53 -108.56 27.20
C ILE A 971 -56.40 -109.19 28.08
N GLY A 972 -55.35 -108.47 28.50
CA GLY A 972 -54.48 -108.82 29.68
C GLY A 972 -52.96 -108.48 29.64
N GLY A 973 -52.29 -108.20 30.80
CA GLY A 973 -50.80 -108.04 30.95
C GLY A 973 -50.23 -106.97 31.97
N VAL A 974 -48.89 -106.88 32.19
CA VAL A 974 -48.10 -106.01 33.15
C VAL A 974 -46.59 -105.88 32.67
N PRO A 975 -45.54 -105.21 33.27
CA PRO A 975 -45.33 -104.30 34.46
C PRO A 975 -44.45 -102.98 34.23
N PRO A 976 -44.05 -102.17 35.27
CA PRO A 976 -43.31 -100.86 35.15
C PRO A 976 -42.08 -100.55 36.10
N ASN A 977 -41.27 -99.47 35.86
CA ASN A 977 -40.20 -98.80 36.71
C ASN A 977 -39.52 -97.61 35.93
N ILE A 978 -38.67 -96.63 36.37
CA ILE A 978 -38.17 -95.98 37.64
C ILE A 978 -37.63 -94.49 37.35
N LEU A 979 -36.87 -93.76 38.22
CA LEU A 979 -36.70 -92.25 38.23
C LEU A 979 -35.26 -91.64 38.54
N GLY A 980 -35.02 -90.30 38.34
CA GLY A 980 -33.78 -89.52 38.73
C GLY A 980 -33.79 -87.95 38.48
N THR A 981 -32.84 -87.12 39.03
CA THR A 981 -32.81 -85.59 38.99
C THR A 981 -31.42 -84.87 39.22
N GLY A 982 -31.27 -83.52 39.05
CA GLY A 982 -30.06 -82.68 39.40
C GLY A 982 -30.06 -81.13 39.07
N THR A 983 -29.18 -80.27 39.68
CA THR A 983 -28.94 -78.76 39.51
C THR A 983 -27.53 -78.31 40.07
N ARG A 984 -26.92 -77.09 40.22
CA ARG A 984 -27.02 -75.57 39.97
C ARG A 984 -25.61 -74.91 40.35
N SER A 985 -25.28 -73.63 40.73
CA SER A 985 -25.26 -72.16 40.29
C SER A 985 -24.45 -71.34 41.38
N SER A 986 -23.89 -70.08 41.40
CA SER A 986 -23.53 -68.82 40.63
C SER A 986 -22.68 -67.90 41.63
N VAL A 987 -22.19 -66.61 41.63
CA VAL A 987 -22.18 -65.20 41.05
C VAL A 987 -20.85 -64.49 41.58
N GLY A 988 -20.27 -63.26 41.34
CA GLY A 988 -20.36 -62.05 40.43
C GLY A 988 -19.88 -60.69 41.10
N LEU A 989 -19.53 -59.62 40.32
CA LEU A 989 -19.17 -58.19 40.68
C LEU A 989 -17.75 -57.87 41.28
N PRO A 990 -17.51 -56.83 42.11
CA PRO A 990 -16.95 -55.53 41.64
C PRO A 990 -15.64 -55.15 42.39
N VAL A 991 -15.04 -53.94 42.33
CA VAL A 991 -15.41 -52.59 41.84
C VAL A 991 -14.19 -51.93 41.16
N PRO A 992 -14.35 -50.87 40.33
CA PRO A 992 -15.61 -50.22 39.94
C PRO A 992 -16.50 -51.10 39.05
#